data_AF-A0ABC8KAF5-F1
#
_entry.id   AF-A0ABC8KAF5-F1
#
_cell.length_a   1.000
_cell.length_b   1.000
_cell.length_c   1.000
_cell.angle_alpha   90.00
_cell.angle_beta   90.00
_cell.angle_gamma   90.00
#
_symmetry.space_group_name_H-M   'P 1'
#
loop_
_entity.id
_entity.type
_entity.pdbx_description
1 polymer ?
#
loop_
_entity_poly.entity_id
_entity_poly.type
_entity_poly.pdbx_seq_one_letter_code
_entity_poly.pdbx_strand_id
1 'polypeptide(L)'
;MEWASSITDQIPNSSSSSPLTTDSDLAVFTNLRVELCSGLIYAYYTKITIGEKMAQHLLHGTLHATIYEVDELHSGGLRSGFFGKILANVEETIGVGKGETQLYATIDLQRARVGRTRKIKDDPKNPKWYESFHIYCAHLASDIIFTVKDDNPIGATLIGRAYIPVDQVIHGEEVDQWVEILDNDKNPIHGGSKIHVKLQYFGVEADRNWNQGIKSAKFPGVPYTFFSQRKGCKVSLYQDAHIPDNFVPRIPLAGGKNYEPQRCWEDIFDAISNAQHMIYITGWSVYTEISLVRDSRRPKAGGDMTVGDLLKKKASEGVRVLLLVWDDRTSVDVLKKDGLMATHDEETENFFRGSDVHCILCPRNPDDGGSIVQNLQVSAMFTHHQKIVVVDSEMPSQGGSQMRRIVSFVGGIDLCDGRYDTPFHSLFRTLDTVHHDDFHQPNFTGAAITKGGPREPWHDIHSRLEGPIAWDVLYNFEQRWSKQGGKDILVKLRELSDIIITPSPVMFQEDHDVWNVQLFRSIDGGAAAGFPESPEAAAEAGLVSGKDNIIDRSIQDAYIHAIRRAKDFIYIENQYFLGSSFAWAADGITPEDINALHLIPKELSLKIVSKIEKGEKFRVYVVVPMWPEGLPESASVQAILDWQRRTMQMMYKDIVQALRAQGSEEDPRNYLTFFCLGNREVKKEGEYEPAERPDADSSYMRAQEARRFMIYVHTKMMIVDDEYIIIGSANINQRSMDGARDSEIAMGGYQPHHLSHRQPARGQIHGFRMSLWYEHLGMLDETFLDPSSVECIEKANRISEKYWDLYSSESLEHDLPGHLLRYPIGVDSEGDITEFPGFEFFPDTKARILGTKSDYLPPILTT
;
A
#
# COMPACT_ATOMS: atom_id res chain seq x y z
N MET A 1 45.00 45.38 16.08
CA MET A 1 45.93 46.51 16.29
C MET A 1 47.33 45.92 16.27
N GLU A 2 48.12 46.38 15.30
CA GLU A 2 49.58 46.59 15.31
C GLU A 2 50.57 45.83 16.23
N TRP A 3 51.64 45.34 15.55
CA TRP A 3 53.05 45.12 15.96
C TRP A 3 53.39 43.87 16.83
N ALA A 4 54.59 43.25 16.78
CA ALA A 4 55.62 42.92 15.76
C ALA A 4 57.00 42.72 16.45
N SER A 5 57.87 41.85 15.90
CA SER A 5 59.33 41.69 16.19
C SER A 5 59.75 41.12 17.57
N SER A 6 60.88 40.40 17.78
CA SER A 6 61.85 39.70 16.88
C SER A 6 62.96 38.95 17.67
N ILE A 7 63.81 38.15 16.98
CA ILE A 7 65.25 37.85 17.28
C ILE A 7 65.53 36.88 18.48
N THR A 8 65.97 35.61 18.28
CA THR A 8 67.32 35.05 17.98
C THR A 8 68.37 35.32 19.10
N ASP A 9 69.19 34.38 19.60
CA ASP A 9 70.20 33.60 18.85
C ASP A 9 71.04 32.60 19.73
N GLN A 10 71.86 31.75 19.09
CA GLN A 10 73.12 31.08 19.54
C GLN A 10 73.20 29.76 20.38
N ILE A 11 74.15 28.91 19.95
CA ILE A 11 74.52 27.53 20.34
C ILE A 11 76.03 27.36 20.02
N PRO A 12 76.97 26.87 20.89
CA PRO A 12 77.40 25.44 20.81
C PRO A 12 78.18 24.80 22.00
N ASN A 13 78.42 23.47 21.89
CA ASN A 13 79.57 22.65 22.40
C ASN A 13 79.83 22.47 23.92
N SER A 14 80.30 21.31 24.44
CA SER A 14 80.55 19.96 23.87
C SER A 14 80.81 18.86 24.94
N SER A 15 80.65 17.59 24.53
CA SER A 15 81.34 16.34 24.98
C SER A 15 81.11 15.66 26.36
N SER A 16 80.52 14.45 26.26
CA SER A 16 80.85 13.16 26.93
C SER A 16 80.66 12.92 28.45
N SER A 17 79.62 12.15 28.82
CA SER A 17 79.72 10.75 29.29
C SER A 17 78.32 10.17 29.64
N SER A 18 78.16 8.85 29.60
CA SER A 18 76.91 8.09 29.80
C SER A 18 77.01 7.21 31.07
N PRO A 19 75.97 6.44 31.48
CA PRO A 19 74.54 6.42 31.11
C PRO A 19 73.57 6.53 32.32
N LEU A 20 72.26 6.72 32.08
CA LEU A 20 71.13 5.97 32.71
C LEU A 20 69.74 6.59 32.38
N THR A 21 68.83 5.71 31.95
CA THR A 21 67.35 5.70 32.12
C THR A 21 66.50 6.98 32.11
N THR A 22 65.51 6.96 31.20
CA THR A 22 64.11 7.46 31.34
C THR A 22 63.87 8.92 31.71
N ASP A 23 63.56 9.74 30.70
CA ASP A 23 62.22 10.34 30.51
C ASP A 23 62.12 11.00 29.12
N SER A 24 60.96 10.87 28.46
CA SER A 24 60.75 11.32 27.07
C SER A 24 59.62 12.34 26.92
N ASP A 25 59.62 13.36 27.79
CA ASP A 25 58.68 14.49 27.73
C ASP A 25 59.23 15.65 26.87
N LEU A 26 59.48 15.40 25.56
CA LEU A 26 59.80 16.51 24.63
C LEU A 26 59.48 16.23 23.14
N ALA A 27 58.35 15.57 22.85
CA ALA A 27 57.85 15.36 21.48
C ALA A 27 56.42 15.91 21.24
N VAL A 28 55.80 16.55 22.24
CA VAL A 28 54.37 16.93 22.21
C VAL A 28 54.12 18.40 21.80
N PHE A 29 55.09 19.30 22.00
CA PHE A 29 54.85 20.75 21.91
C PHE A 29 55.04 21.41 20.53
N THR A 30 55.48 20.67 19.50
CA THR A 30 55.63 21.19 18.13
C THR A 30 54.53 20.79 17.16
N ASN A 31 53.77 19.71 17.41
CA ASN A 31 52.60 19.36 16.57
C ASN A 31 51.33 20.14 16.92
N LEU A 32 51.09 20.43 18.21
CA LEU A 32 49.86 21.11 18.66
C LEU A 32 49.61 22.48 18.00
N ARG A 33 50.66 23.22 17.62
CA ARG A 33 50.53 24.55 16.98
C ARG A 33 50.22 24.51 15.49
N VAL A 34 50.43 23.37 14.82
CA VAL A 34 50.06 23.20 13.41
C VAL A 34 48.61 22.73 13.29
N GLU A 35 48.17 21.81 14.16
CA GLU A 35 46.79 21.31 14.20
C GLU A 35 45.76 22.33 14.67
N LEU A 36 46.09 23.18 15.66
CA LEU A 36 45.16 24.24 16.09
C LEU A 36 44.95 25.32 15.02
N CYS A 37 45.97 25.64 14.21
CA CYS A 37 45.85 26.60 13.13
C CYS A 37 45.15 26.01 11.89
N SER A 38 45.40 24.74 11.54
CA SER A 38 44.67 24.08 10.46
C SER A 38 43.20 23.85 10.81
N GLY A 39 42.89 23.44 12.05
CA GLY A 39 41.52 23.27 12.54
C GLY A 39 40.70 24.56 12.53
N LEU A 40 41.28 25.69 12.99
CA LEU A 40 40.61 26.99 12.95
C LEU A 40 40.43 27.53 11.53
N ILE A 41 41.40 27.33 10.63
CA ILE A 41 41.28 27.75 9.22
C ILE A 41 40.26 26.87 8.47
N TYR A 42 40.20 25.56 8.75
CA TYR A 42 39.20 24.67 8.16
C TYR A 42 37.77 25.00 8.65
N ALA A 43 37.62 25.33 9.95
CA ALA A 43 36.36 25.81 10.53
C ALA A 43 35.93 27.20 9.99
N TYR A 44 36.88 28.08 9.67
CA TYR A 44 36.57 29.37 9.04
C TYR A 44 36.26 29.24 7.53
N TYR A 45 36.95 28.36 6.80
CA TYR A 45 36.67 28.12 5.37
C TYR A 45 35.38 27.31 5.14
N THR A 46 35.00 26.40 6.03
CA THR A 46 33.64 25.82 6.00
C THR A 46 32.58 26.88 6.25
N LYS A 47 32.81 27.86 7.15
CA LYS A 47 31.88 28.99 7.33
C LYS A 47 31.83 30.00 6.18
N ILE A 48 32.84 30.09 5.33
CA ILE A 48 32.92 31.11 4.25
C ILE A 48 32.61 30.53 2.85
N THR A 49 32.58 29.20 2.71
CA THR A 49 32.24 28.52 1.44
C THR A 49 30.85 27.85 1.45
N ILE A 50 30.11 27.99 2.56
CA ILE A 50 28.70 27.58 2.65
C ILE A 50 27.85 28.86 2.54
N GLY A 51 27.22 29.07 1.39
CA GLY A 51 25.95 29.82 1.39
C GLY A 51 24.97 29.01 2.23
N GLU A 52 24.37 29.61 3.25
CA GLU A 52 23.70 28.94 4.37
C GLU A 52 22.72 27.84 3.92
N LYS A 53 23.20 26.60 3.83
CA LYS A 53 22.34 25.42 3.78
C LYS A 53 21.76 25.25 5.18
N MET A 54 20.50 25.67 5.36
CA MET A 54 19.74 25.37 6.57
C MET A 54 19.79 23.86 6.84
N ALA A 55 19.87 23.48 8.12
CA ALA A 55 19.89 22.07 8.49
C ALA A 55 18.60 21.39 8.01
N GLN A 56 18.71 20.14 7.53
CA GLN A 56 17.55 19.30 7.24
C GLN A 56 17.34 18.34 8.40
N HIS A 57 16.12 18.31 8.91
CA HIS A 57 15.72 17.47 10.03
C HIS A 57 14.79 16.36 9.54
N LEU A 58 14.94 15.16 10.11
CA LEU A 58 14.01 14.05 9.87
C LEU A 58 12.78 14.21 10.77
N LEU A 59 11.65 14.52 10.15
CA LEU A 59 10.33 14.42 10.78
C LEU A 59 9.79 13.01 10.53
N HIS A 60 10.11 12.08 11.45
CA HIS A 60 9.51 10.75 11.53
C HIS A 60 8.58 10.66 12.75
N GLY A 61 7.28 10.77 12.49
CA GLY A 61 6.29 10.97 13.56
C GLY A 61 4.95 11.46 13.02
N THR A 62 4.24 12.23 13.82
CA THR A 62 2.96 12.84 13.45
C THR A 62 3.00 14.33 13.72
N LEU A 63 2.68 15.15 12.73
CA LEU A 63 2.53 16.60 12.85
C LEU A 63 1.04 16.92 12.99
N HIS A 64 0.63 17.38 14.16
CA HIS A 64 -0.69 17.98 14.34
C HIS A 64 -0.61 19.41 13.81
N ALA A 65 -1.46 19.75 12.85
CA ALA A 65 -1.52 21.08 12.26
C ALA A 65 -2.94 21.64 12.34
N THR A 66 -3.09 22.95 12.43
CA THR A 66 -4.37 23.65 12.21
C THR A 66 -4.11 24.90 11.42
N ILE A 67 -4.85 25.07 10.32
CA ILE A 67 -4.85 26.30 9.53
C ILE A 67 -6.14 27.05 9.87
N TYR A 68 -5.99 28.22 10.51
CA TYR A 68 -7.10 29.04 10.93
C TYR A 68 -7.60 29.90 9.78
N GLU A 69 -6.84 30.93 9.41
CA GLU A 69 -7.26 31.97 8.47
C GLU A 69 -6.09 32.78 7.89
N VAL A 70 -6.34 33.58 6.85
CA VAL A 70 -5.46 34.70 6.43
C VAL A 70 -6.11 36.01 6.85
N ASP A 71 -5.35 36.93 7.46
CA ASP A 71 -5.86 38.19 8.03
C ASP A 71 -6.60 39.10 7.03
N GLU A 72 -5.89 39.64 6.04
CA GLU A 72 -6.47 40.38 4.91
C GLU A 72 -5.68 40.18 3.63
N LEU A 73 -6.31 39.55 2.63
CA LEU A 73 -5.83 39.45 1.25
C LEU A 73 -6.25 40.71 0.48
N HIS A 74 -5.27 41.57 0.18
CA HIS A 74 -5.51 42.79 -0.57
C HIS A 74 -5.62 42.53 -2.07
N SER A 75 -6.83 42.64 -2.61
CA SER A 75 -7.20 42.38 -4.01
C SER A 75 -6.48 43.26 -5.06
N GLY A 76 -5.67 44.24 -4.63
CA GLY A 76 -4.98 45.20 -5.49
C GLY A 76 -3.81 44.63 -6.32
N GLY A 77 -3.26 43.47 -5.94
CA GLY A 77 -2.16 42.83 -6.67
C GLY A 77 -2.62 41.99 -7.88
N LEU A 78 -3.74 41.28 -7.75
CA LEU A 78 -4.15 40.21 -8.68
C LEU A 78 -4.44 40.64 -10.13
N ARG A 79 -4.60 41.94 -10.42
CA ARG A 79 -5.02 42.44 -11.74
C ARG A 79 -4.17 43.59 -12.33
N SER A 80 -3.10 44.02 -11.66
CA SER A 80 -2.26 45.14 -12.13
C SER A 80 -1.10 44.71 -13.05
N GLY A 81 -0.65 43.46 -12.94
CA GLY A 81 0.37 42.86 -13.82
C GLY A 81 -0.14 42.50 -15.22
N PHE A 82 0.80 42.31 -16.16
CA PHE A 82 0.53 42.01 -17.58
C PHE A 82 -0.42 40.83 -17.80
N PHE A 83 -0.29 39.78 -16.98
CA PHE A 83 -1.18 38.59 -17.00
C PHE A 83 -2.63 38.89 -16.63
N GLY A 84 -2.90 39.81 -15.69
CA GLY A 84 -4.27 40.16 -15.27
C GLY A 84 -5.09 40.82 -16.38
N LYS A 85 -4.42 41.55 -17.28
CA LYS A 85 -5.06 42.10 -18.50
C LYS A 85 -5.31 41.04 -19.57
N ILE A 86 -4.41 40.05 -19.70
CA ILE A 86 -4.58 38.94 -20.63
C ILE A 86 -5.74 38.05 -20.18
N LEU A 87 -5.80 37.69 -18.90
CA LEU A 87 -6.87 36.84 -18.35
C LEU A 87 -8.25 37.52 -18.50
N ALA A 88 -8.35 38.81 -18.16
CA ALA A 88 -9.59 39.58 -18.34
C ALA A 88 -10.02 39.67 -19.81
N ASN A 89 -9.09 39.93 -20.74
CA ASN A 89 -9.40 39.94 -22.17
C ASN A 89 -9.84 38.56 -22.69
N VAL A 90 -9.28 37.47 -22.15
CA VAL A 90 -9.70 36.11 -22.50
C VAL A 90 -11.12 35.85 -21.96
N GLU A 91 -11.38 36.08 -20.67
CA GLU A 91 -12.74 35.98 -20.07
C GLU A 91 -13.80 36.71 -20.91
N GLU A 92 -13.53 37.95 -21.32
CA GLU A 92 -14.42 38.76 -22.16
C GLU A 92 -14.59 38.22 -23.59
N THR A 93 -13.58 37.54 -24.14
CA THR A 93 -13.59 36.99 -25.51
C THR A 93 -14.28 35.62 -25.62
N ILE A 94 -14.21 34.77 -24.58
CA ILE A 94 -14.89 33.45 -24.53
C ILE A 94 -16.26 33.49 -23.83
N GLY A 95 -16.70 34.63 -23.32
CA GLY A 95 -18.05 34.79 -22.74
C GLY A 95 -18.26 34.06 -21.41
N VAL A 96 -17.17 33.65 -20.76
CA VAL A 96 -17.20 33.06 -19.41
C VAL A 96 -17.21 34.23 -18.42
N GLY A 97 -18.33 34.37 -17.69
CA GLY A 97 -18.48 35.43 -16.68
C GLY A 97 -17.39 35.35 -15.60
N LYS A 98 -17.14 36.47 -14.91
CA LYS A 98 -16.15 36.60 -13.82
C LYS A 98 -16.25 35.41 -12.87
N GLY A 99 -15.23 34.55 -12.84
CA GLY A 99 -15.22 33.37 -11.99
C GLY A 99 -15.27 33.71 -10.51
N GLU A 100 -15.95 32.88 -9.72
CA GLU A 100 -15.88 32.92 -8.26
C GLU A 100 -14.47 32.51 -7.80
N THR A 101 -13.91 33.27 -6.86
CA THR A 101 -12.65 32.94 -6.18
C THR A 101 -12.86 31.72 -5.27
N GLN A 102 -11.89 30.80 -5.27
CA GLN A 102 -11.91 29.53 -4.54
C GLN A 102 -10.62 29.36 -3.73
N LEU A 103 -10.56 29.98 -2.55
CA LEU A 103 -9.34 30.04 -1.74
C LEU A 103 -9.11 28.76 -0.95
N TYR A 104 -7.89 28.24 -1.03
CA TYR A 104 -7.42 27.12 -0.22
C TYR A 104 -5.94 27.26 0.13
N ALA A 105 -5.51 26.54 1.17
CA ALA A 105 -4.12 26.47 1.61
C ALA A 105 -3.61 25.03 1.49
N THR A 106 -2.31 24.84 1.22
CA THR A 106 -1.66 23.53 1.25
C THR A 106 -0.49 23.51 2.22
N ILE A 107 -0.26 22.36 2.85
CA ILE A 107 0.88 22.09 3.73
C ILE A 107 1.87 21.22 2.96
N ASP A 108 3.10 21.69 2.85
CA ASP A 108 4.21 21.02 2.19
C ASP A 108 5.38 20.86 3.18
N LEU A 109 5.93 19.65 3.34
CA LEU A 109 7.18 19.40 4.06
C LEU A 109 8.32 19.50 3.05
N GLN A 110 9.05 20.62 3.07
CA GLN A 110 10.01 21.05 2.05
C GLN A 110 9.44 21.14 0.62
N ARG A 111 9.16 20.01 -0.02
CA ARG A 111 8.54 19.88 -1.35
C ARG A 111 7.47 18.78 -1.42
N ALA A 112 7.33 17.96 -0.38
CA ALA A 112 6.34 16.90 -0.31
C ALA A 112 4.99 17.45 0.16
N ARG A 113 3.94 17.34 -0.65
CA ARG A 113 2.57 17.67 -0.24
C ARG A 113 2.10 16.72 0.85
N VAL A 114 1.64 17.25 1.97
CA VAL A 114 1.14 16.44 3.10
C VAL A 114 -0.27 16.81 3.56
N GLY A 115 -0.80 17.97 3.16
CA GLY A 115 -2.18 18.36 3.45
C GLY A 115 -2.69 19.48 2.56
N ARG A 116 -4.02 19.64 2.49
CA ARG A 116 -4.71 20.77 1.84
C ARG A 116 -6.00 21.07 2.60
N THR A 117 -6.38 22.34 2.71
CA THR A 117 -7.70 22.73 3.21
C THR A 117 -8.75 22.56 2.12
N ARG A 118 -10.03 22.53 2.52
CA ARG A 118 -11.14 22.72 1.58
C ARG A 118 -11.11 24.10 0.93
N LYS A 119 -11.74 24.23 -0.24
CA LYS A 119 -11.95 25.51 -0.93
C LYS A 119 -13.01 26.35 -0.21
N ILE A 120 -12.77 27.66 -0.09
CA ILE A 120 -13.74 28.65 0.41
C ILE A 120 -14.08 29.63 -0.70
N LYS A 121 -15.37 29.97 -0.82
CA LYS A 121 -15.91 30.87 -1.85
C LYS A 121 -16.37 32.23 -1.31
N ASP A 122 -16.86 32.26 -0.07
CA ASP A 122 -17.70 33.36 0.42
C ASP A 122 -16.95 34.54 1.05
N ASP A 123 -15.64 34.40 1.32
CA ASP A 123 -14.77 35.50 1.78
C ASP A 123 -13.41 35.50 1.06
N PRO A 124 -13.25 36.31 -0.01
CA PRO A 124 -11.98 36.43 -0.73
C PRO A 124 -10.96 37.36 -0.05
N LYS A 125 -11.30 37.98 1.09
CA LYS A 125 -10.40 38.85 1.85
C LYS A 125 -9.84 38.16 3.08
N ASN A 126 -10.69 37.53 3.89
CA ASN A 126 -10.33 36.91 5.15
C ASN A 126 -10.79 35.44 5.13
N PRO A 127 -10.18 34.58 4.29
CA PRO A 127 -10.56 33.17 4.19
C PRO A 127 -10.28 32.47 5.53
N LYS A 128 -11.31 31.84 6.12
CA LYS A 128 -11.21 31.12 7.40
C LYS A 128 -11.53 29.64 7.24
N TRP A 129 -10.51 28.79 7.27
CA TRP A 129 -10.68 27.34 7.17
C TRP A 129 -11.01 26.69 8.51
N TYR A 130 -10.35 27.09 9.61
CA TYR A 130 -10.45 26.38 10.91
C TYR A 130 -10.32 24.86 10.73
N GLU A 131 -9.29 24.42 9.99
CA GLU A 131 -9.15 23.04 9.54
C GLU A 131 -7.90 22.40 10.15
N SER A 132 -8.11 21.29 10.86
CA SER A 132 -7.08 20.56 11.60
C SER A 132 -6.68 19.28 10.88
N PHE A 133 -5.40 18.92 10.98
CA PHE A 133 -4.79 17.80 10.28
C PHE A 133 -3.95 16.95 11.23
N HIS A 134 -4.08 15.62 11.10
CA HIS A 134 -3.23 14.62 11.75
C HIS A 134 -2.25 14.05 10.71
N ILE A 135 -1.16 14.77 10.45
CA ILE A 135 -0.26 14.48 9.32
C ILE A 135 0.76 13.45 9.73
N TYR A 136 0.81 12.30 9.05
CA TYR A 136 1.92 11.36 9.20
C TYR A 136 3.16 11.87 8.45
N CYS A 137 4.30 11.88 9.15
CA CYS A 137 5.56 12.38 8.64
C CYS A 137 6.63 11.27 8.60
N ALA A 138 7.35 11.17 7.48
CA ALA A 138 8.55 10.36 7.30
C ALA A 138 9.56 11.10 6.39
N HIS A 139 9.73 12.41 6.60
CA HIS A 139 10.30 13.35 5.63
C HIS A 139 11.55 14.06 6.16
N LEU A 140 12.53 14.32 5.27
CA LEU A 140 13.61 15.29 5.51
C LEU A 140 13.14 16.68 5.08
N ALA A 141 13.19 17.66 5.99
CA ALA A 141 12.78 19.04 5.71
C ALA A 141 13.57 20.06 6.54
N SER A 142 13.77 21.26 5.98
CA SER A 142 14.19 22.46 6.71
C SER A 142 13.03 23.40 6.99
N ASP A 143 12.02 23.43 6.11
CA ASP A 143 10.83 24.28 6.23
C ASP A 143 9.54 23.46 6.15
N ILE A 144 8.56 23.84 6.98
CA ILE A 144 7.13 23.54 6.81
C ILE A 144 6.53 24.72 6.07
N ILE A 145 5.99 24.48 4.87
CA ILE A 145 5.56 25.54 3.95
C ILE A 145 4.05 25.51 3.81
N PHE A 146 3.43 26.67 3.99
CA PHE A 146 2.00 26.89 3.75
C PHE A 146 1.82 27.68 2.47
N THR A 147 1.21 27.08 1.44
CA THR A 147 0.99 27.74 0.14
C THR A 147 -0.48 28.11 -0.02
N VAL A 148 -0.80 29.40 -0.18
CA VAL A 148 -2.17 29.89 -0.41
C VAL A 148 -2.43 30.05 -1.91
N LYS A 149 -3.58 29.58 -2.39
CA LYS A 149 -3.96 29.52 -3.81
C LYS A 149 -5.45 29.86 -4.01
N ASP A 150 -5.77 30.35 -5.21
CA ASP A 150 -7.14 30.53 -5.72
C ASP A 150 -7.36 29.52 -6.86
N ASP A 151 -8.30 28.57 -6.73
CA ASP A 151 -8.59 27.56 -7.78
C ASP A 151 -9.62 28.10 -8.79
N ASN A 152 -9.21 29.11 -9.57
CA ASN A 152 -10.05 29.72 -10.60
C ASN A 152 -10.37 28.71 -11.73
N PRO A 153 -11.54 28.77 -12.40
CA PRO A 153 -11.90 27.85 -13.49
C PRO A 153 -10.93 27.81 -14.69
N ILE A 154 -10.04 28.80 -14.82
CA ILE A 154 -9.03 28.91 -15.88
C ILE A 154 -7.70 28.24 -15.46
N GLY A 155 -7.52 27.95 -14.17
CA GLY A 155 -6.33 27.34 -13.57
C GLY A 155 -5.98 27.99 -12.22
N ALA A 156 -5.40 27.20 -11.32
CA ALA A 156 -5.07 27.65 -9.98
C ALA A 156 -3.99 28.75 -9.95
N THR A 157 -4.32 29.91 -9.37
CA THR A 157 -3.41 31.05 -9.19
C THR A 157 -2.71 30.94 -7.83
N LEU A 158 -1.37 31.02 -7.84
CA LEU A 158 -0.58 31.13 -6.60
C LEU A 158 -0.71 32.53 -6.00
N ILE A 159 -1.10 32.63 -4.73
CA ILE A 159 -1.13 33.90 -3.99
C ILE A 159 0.21 34.14 -3.28
N GLY A 160 0.74 33.14 -2.59
CA GLY A 160 2.04 33.22 -1.90
C GLY A 160 2.31 32.04 -0.98
N ARG A 161 3.44 32.10 -0.25
CA ARG A 161 3.92 31.06 0.65
C ARG A 161 4.37 31.62 2.00
N ALA A 162 3.97 30.99 3.09
CA ALA A 162 4.50 31.22 4.43
C ALA A 162 5.37 30.05 4.87
N TYR A 163 6.37 30.31 5.72
CA TYR A 163 7.43 29.36 6.07
C TYR A 163 7.61 29.28 7.59
N ILE A 164 7.53 28.07 8.16
CA ILE A 164 7.94 27.79 9.54
C ILE A 164 9.16 26.85 9.49
N PRO A 165 10.35 27.29 9.95
CA PRO A 165 11.51 26.42 10.08
C PRO A 165 11.23 25.22 10.98
N VAL A 166 11.68 24.04 10.57
CA VAL A 166 11.43 22.77 11.29
C VAL A 166 12.02 22.79 12.71
N ASP A 167 13.12 23.54 12.92
CA ASP A 167 13.74 23.80 14.22
C ASP A 167 12.75 24.30 15.30
N GLN A 168 11.68 24.99 14.90
CA GLN A 168 10.67 25.48 15.85
C GLN A 168 9.74 24.38 16.39
N VAL A 169 9.58 23.26 15.66
CA VAL A 169 8.67 22.16 16.04
C VAL A 169 9.40 20.87 16.40
N ILE A 170 10.66 20.70 16.00
CA ILE A 170 11.41 19.42 16.12
C ILE A 170 11.52 18.91 17.58
N HIS A 171 11.46 19.82 18.56
CA HIS A 171 11.50 19.50 19.99
C HIS A 171 10.13 19.17 20.61
N GLY A 172 9.05 19.20 19.83
CA GLY A 172 7.69 18.85 20.25
C GLY A 172 6.92 19.94 21.00
N GLU A 173 7.48 21.15 21.07
CA GLU A 173 6.77 22.33 21.55
C GLU A 173 5.64 22.72 20.60
N GLU A 174 4.58 23.34 21.14
CA GLU A 174 3.47 23.87 20.36
C GLU A 174 3.84 25.24 19.79
N VAL A 175 3.71 25.39 18.48
CA VAL A 175 3.93 26.63 17.74
C VAL A 175 2.58 27.18 17.30
N ASP A 176 2.19 28.37 17.75
CA ASP A 176 0.98 29.07 17.34
C ASP A 176 1.37 30.49 16.88
N GLN A 177 1.29 30.77 15.58
CA GLN A 177 1.92 31.95 14.97
C GLN A 177 1.13 32.53 13.79
N TRP A 178 1.20 33.86 13.65
CA TRP A 178 0.87 34.60 12.45
C TRP A 178 2.12 34.76 11.58
N VAL A 179 2.18 34.04 10.45
CA VAL A 179 3.37 33.98 9.59
C VAL A 179 3.12 34.78 8.31
N GLU A 180 4.08 35.61 7.91
CA GLU A 180 3.97 36.44 6.71
C GLU A 180 3.92 35.58 5.43
N ILE A 181 2.98 35.93 4.55
CA ILE A 181 2.87 35.32 3.23
C ILE A 181 3.81 36.06 2.28
N LEU A 182 4.69 35.30 1.63
CA LEU A 182 5.75 35.81 0.76
C LEU A 182 5.48 35.45 -0.71
N ASP A 183 6.02 36.26 -1.62
CA ASP A 183 6.06 35.99 -3.05
C ASP A 183 7.16 34.96 -3.42
N ASN A 184 7.38 34.74 -4.73
CA ASN A 184 8.41 33.80 -5.21
C ASN A 184 9.84 34.26 -4.91
N ASP A 185 10.07 35.56 -4.69
CA ASP A 185 11.36 36.17 -4.37
C ASP A 185 11.57 36.29 -2.84
N LYS A 186 10.69 35.68 -2.04
CA LYS A 186 10.63 35.74 -0.57
C LYS A 186 10.41 37.15 0.02
N ASN A 187 9.78 38.06 -0.73
CA ASN A 187 9.33 39.35 -0.19
C ASN A 187 7.88 39.24 0.30
N PRO A 188 7.45 39.99 1.35
CA PRO A 188 6.05 40.01 1.76
C PRO A 188 5.12 40.41 0.62
N ILE A 189 4.01 39.67 0.43
CA ILE A 189 3.05 39.98 -0.63
C ILE A 189 2.38 41.34 -0.40
N HIS A 190 1.79 41.91 -1.46
CA HIS A 190 1.20 43.25 -1.43
C HIS A 190 0.20 43.42 -0.26
N GLY A 191 0.58 44.29 0.68
CA GLY A 191 -0.21 44.64 1.87
C GLY A 191 0.16 43.85 3.14
N GLY A 192 1.08 42.89 3.07
CA GLY A 192 1.69 42.25 4.24
C GLY A 192 0.85 41.17 4.91
N SER A 193 -0.04 40.52 4.15
CA SER A 193 -0.94 39.47 4.64
C SER A 193 -0.20 38.35 5.38
N LYS A 194 -0.84 37.83 6.44
CA LYS A 194 -0.32 36.76 7.30
C LYS A 194 -1.31 35.62 7.41
N ILE A 195 -0.80 34.39 7.45
CA ILE A 195 -1.59 33.19 7.74
C ILE A 195 -1.43 32.81 9.21
N HIS A 196 -2.54 32.52 9.88
CA HIS A 196 -2.54 32.01 11.25
C HIS A 196 -2.54 30.48 11.23
N VAL A 197 -1.50 29.89 11.81
CA VAL A 197 -1.31 28.44 11.87
C VAL A 197 -0.86 28.01 13.26
N LYS A 198 -1.29 26.81 13.65
CA LYS A 198 -0.82 26.09 14.83
C LYS A 198 -0.23 24.75 14.43
N LEU A 199 0.92 24.40 15.00
CA LEU A 199 1.67 23.18 14.73
C LEU A 199 2.17 22.56 16.05
N GLN A 200 2.11 21.24 16.15
CA GLN A 200 2.86 20.48 17.16
C GLN A 200 3.31 19.14 16.58
N TYR A 201 4.60 18.83 16.70
CA TYR A 201 5.17 17.59 16.19
C TYR A 201 5.38 16.57 17.30
N PHE A 202 5.07 15.31 17.02
CA PHE A 202 5.27 14.18 17.91
C PHE A 202 6.13 13.14 17.17
N GLY A 203 7.39 12.98 17.55
CA GLY A 203 8.24 11.90 17.03
C GLY A 203 7.67 10.52 17.35
N VAL A 204 7.98 9.50 16.54
CA VAL A 204 7.37 8.15 16.69
C VAL A 204 7.53 7.55 18.09
N GLU A 205 8.64 7.80 18.79
CA GLU A 205 8.85 7.40 20.20
C GLU A 205 7.79 7.91 21.19
N ALA A 206 7.08 8.99 20.88
CA ALA A 206 6.00 9.50 21.73
C ALA A 206 4.75 8.60 21.70
N ASP A 207 4.58 7.77 20.66
CA ASP A 207 3.51 6.79 20.62
C ASP A 207 3.81 5.60 21.55
N ARG A 208 2.90 5.33 22.48
CA ARG A 208 3.01 4.26 23.49
C ARG A 208 3.14 2.83 22.92
N ASN A 209 2.83 2.63 21.65
CA ASN A 209 2.88 1.37 20.91
C ASN A 209 4.08 1.28 19.94
N TRP A 210 4.84 2.36 19.70
CA TRP A 210 6.06 2.33 18.89
C TRP A 210 7.05 1.27 19.42
N ASN A 211 7.46 0.34 18.55
CA ASN A 211 8.37 -0.77 18.90
C ASN A 211 7.86 -1.63 20.09
N GLN A 212 6.54 -1.78 20.26
CA GLN A 212 5.91 -2.53 21.35
C GLN A 212 4.79 -3.50 20.88
N GLY A 213 4.53 -3.55 19.58
CA GLY A 213 3.42 -4.30 19.01
C GLY A 213 2.05 -3.77 19.45
N ILE A 214 1.03 -4.62 19.39
CA ILE A 214 -0.31 -4.37 19.95
C ILE A 214 -0.26 -4.22 21.48
N LYS A 215 0.74 -4.84 22.14
CA LYS A 215 1.10 -4.68 23.56
C LYS A 215 0.08 -5.20 24.59
N SER A 216 -1.22 -5.07 24.33
CA SER A 216 -2.28 -5.47 25.26
C SER A 216 -3.62 -5.71 24.57
N ALA A 217 -4.41 -6.65 25.10
CA ALA A 217 -5.83 -6.84 24.78
C ALA A 217 -6.69 -5.56 24.85
N LYS A 218 -6.21 -4.54 25.59
CA LYS A 218 -6.85 -3.21 25.73
C LYS A 218 -6.47 -2.19 24.65
N PHE A 219 -5.69 -2.56 23.63
CA PHE A 219 -5.42 -1.69 22.48
C PHE A 219 -6.75 -1.18 21.85
N PRO A 220 -6.89 0.13 21.59
CA PRO A 220 -8.19 0.72 21.23
C PRO A 220 -8.52 0.67 19.73
N GLY A 221 -7.56 0.30 18.89
CA GLY A 221 -7.63 0.50 17.44
C GLY A 221 -6.65 1.57 16.95
N VAL A 222 -6.60 1.72 15.64
CA VAL A 222 -5.95 2.85 14.94
C VAL A 222 -6.80 4.11 15.18
N PRO A 223 -6.20 5.22 15.68
CA PRO A 223 -6.92 6.48 15.91
C PRO A 223 -7.23 7.19 14.58
N TYR A 224 -8.12 8.18 14.61
CA TYR A 224 -8.49 9.01 13.46
C TYR A 224 -8.92 8.18 12.25
N THR A 225 -10.00 7.42 12.42
CA THR A 225 -10.58 6.57 11.36
C THR A 225 -12.09 6.59 11.45
N PHE A 226 -12.77 6.52 10.30
CA PHE A 226 -14.22 6.54 10.23
C PHE A 226 -14.89 5.35 10.95
N PHE A 227 -14.29 4.16 10.87
CA PHE A 227 -14.73 2.98 11.61
C PHE A 227 -13.82 2.69 12.81
N SER A 228 -14.37 2.75 14.02
CA SER A 228 -13.67 2.34 15.24
C SER A 228 -13.51 0.82 15.34
N GLN A 229 -12.46 0.36 16.03
CA GLN A 229 -12.24 -1.06 16.30
C GLN A 229 -13.43 -1.75 17.00
N ARG A 230 -13.84 -2.89 16.45
CA ARG A 230 -14.86 -3.79 16.99
C ARG A 230 -14.23 -4.91 17.81
N LYS A 231 -15.03 -5.48 18.71
CA LYS A 231 -14.67 -6.55 19.66
C LYS A 231 -15.65 -7.71 19.52
N GLY A 232 -15.32 -8.88 20.10
CA GLY A 232 -16.20 -10.05 20.01
C GLY A 232 -16.36 -10.59 18.58
N CYS A 233 -15.42 -10.28 17.70
CA CYS A 233 -15.45 -10.68 16.29
C CYS A 233 -14.83 -12.07 16.10
N LYS A 234 -15.00 -12.65 14.93
CA LYS A 234 -14.22 -13.79 14.43
C LYS A 234 -13.78 -13.49 12.99
N VAL A 235 -12.57 -13.92 12.66
CA VAL A 235 -12.00 -13.84 11.31
C VAL A 235 -11.66 -15.25 10.84
N SER A 236 -12.13 -15.62 9.64
CA SER A 236 -11.52 -16.72 8.88
C SER A 236 -10.51 -16.12 7.90
N LEU A 237 -9.29 -16.65 7.89
CA LEU A 237 -8.24 -16.28 6.95
C LEU A 237 -8.24 -17.31 5.81
N TYR A 238 -8.23 -16.83 4.57
CA TYR A 238 -8.20 -17.67 3.38
C TYR A 238 -6.89 -17.48 2.62
N GLN A 239 -6.23 -18.59 2.36
CA GLN A 239 -5.10 -18.74 1.45
C GLN A 239 -5.69 -19.37 0.19
N ASP A 240 -5.63 -18.61 -0.90
CA ASP A 240 -6.28 -18.85 -2.19
C ASP A 240 -7.83 -18.97 -2.16
N ALA A 241 -8.40 -19.18 -3.35
CA ALA A 241 -9.83 -19.47 -3.51
C ALA A 241 -10.21 -20.81 -2.86
N HIS A 242 -9.33 -21.81 -2.91
CA HIS A 242 -9.57 -23.15 -2.39
C HIS A 242 -8.30 -23.81 -1.81
N ILE A 243 -8.47 -24.65 -0.78
CA ILE A 243 -7.38 -25.47 -0.22
C ILE A 243 -7.80 -26.95 -0.24
N PRO A 244 -7.07 -27.83 -0.96
CA PRO A 244 -7.40 -29.25 -1.02
C PRO A 244 -7.15 -29.95 0.33
N ASP A 245 -7.83 -31.09 0.55
CA ASP A 245 -7.64 -31.86 1.78
C ASP A 245 -6.21 -32.41 1.90
N ASN A 246 -5.69 -32.38 3.13
CA ASN A 246 -4.34 -32.83 3.50
C ASN A 246 -3.17 -32.02 2.90
N PHE A 247 -3.41 -30.79 2.43
CA PHE A 247 -2.31 -29.89 2.04
C PHE A 247 -1.51 -29.39 3.26
N VAL A 248 -2.20 -28.75 4.21
CA VAL A 248 -1.53 -28.06 5.33
C VAL A 248 -0.91 -29.06 6.33
N PRO A 249 0.38 -28.92 6.68
CA PRO A 249 1.05 -29.80 7.64
C PRO A 249 0.62 -29.48 9.07
N ARG A 250 1.10 -30.29 10.02
CA ARG A 250 0.80 -30.08 11.45
C ARG A 250 1.50 -28.82 11.98
N ILE A 251 0.76 -27.71 12.06
CA ILE A 251 1.20 -26.45 12.69
C ILE A 251 0.51 -26.30 14.06
N PRO A 252 1.18 -26.49 15.21
CA PRO A 252 0.56 -26.41 16.53
C PRO A 252 0.30 -24.97 16.99
N LEU A 253 -0.89 -24.71 17.56
CA LEU A 253 -1.31 -23.41 18.10
C LEU A 253 -1.36 -23.40 19.63
N ALA A 254 -1.38 -22.20 20.22
CA ALA A 254 -1.42 -22.00 21.68
C ALA A 254 -2.62 -22.67 22.36
N GLY A 255 -3.75 -22.82 21.66
CA GLY A 255 -4.95 -23.52 22.16
C GLY A 255 -4.84 -25.05 22.19
N GLY A 256 -3.67 -25.64 21.89
CA GLY A 256 -3.44 -27.09 21.87
C GLY A 256 -3.99 -27.83 20.64
N LYS A 257 -4.78 -27.14 19.80
CA LYS A 257 -5.16 -27.58 18.45
C LYS A 257 -4.03 -27.30 17.45
N ASN A 258 -4.12 -27.89 16.27
CA ASN A 258 -3.32 -27.43 15.13
C ASN A 258 -4.08 -26.32 14.38
N TYR A 259 -3.40 -25.58 13.51
CA TYR A 259 -4.03 -24.71 12.52
C TYR A 259 -4.83 -25.57 11.51
N GLU A 260 -6.02 -25.08 11.14
CA GLU A 260 -6.94 -25.76 10.22
C GLU A 260 -7.33 -24.78 9.10
N PRO A 261 -6.94 -25.04 7.83
CA PRO A 261 -7.24 -24.14 6.73
C PRO A 261 -8.75 -24.03 6.48
N GLN A 262 -9.21 -22.81 6.21
CA GLN A 262 -10.56 -22.52 5.73
C GLN A 262 -10.53 -22.35 4.19
N ARG A 263 -11.67 -22.40 3.52
CA ARG A 263 -11.75 -22.40 2.04
C ARG A 263 -12.65 -21.27 1.55
N CYS A 264 -12.07 -20.31 0.80
CA CYS A 264 -12.74 -19.06 0.46
C CYS A 264 -14.03 -19.29 -0.33
N TRP A 265 -13.94 -19.93 -1.49
CA TRP A 265 -15.08 -20.09 -2.40
C TRP A 265 -16.08 -21.16 -1.94
N GLU A 266 -15.65 -22.17 -1.15
CA GLU A 266 -16.61 -23.05 -0.45
C GLU A 266 -17.46 -22.27 0.56
N ASP A 267 -16.85 -21.37 1.35
CA ASP A 267 -17.55 -20.56 2.35
C ASP A 267 -18.40 -19.44 1.71
N ILE A 268 -17.96 -18.84 0.60
CA ILE A 268 -18.76 -17.85 -0.16
C ILE A 268 -19.96 -18.56 -0.82
N PHE A 269 -19.77 -19.75 -1.39
CA PHE A 269 -20.87 -20.55 -1.94
C PHE A 269 -21.93 -20.87 -0.87
N ASP A 270 -21.50 -21.31 0.31
CA ASP A 270 -22.41 -21.58 1.43
C ASP A 270 -23.10 -20.29 1.92
N ALA A 271 -22.38 -19.17 1.99
CA ALA A 271 -22.93 -17.89 2.41
C ALA A 271 -24.04 -17.39 1.46
N ILE A 272 -23.79 -17.40 0.15
CA ILE A 272 -24.75 -17.00 -0.89
C ILE A 272 -25.96 -17.95 -0.91
N SER A 273 -25.71 -19.27 -0.88
CA SER A 273 -26.77 -20.28 -0.94
C SER A 273 -27.74 -20.21 0.24
N ASN A 274 -27.21 -19.98 1.45
CA ASN A 274 -27.98 -19.97 2.70
C ASN A 274 -28.58 -18.61 3.09
N ALA A 275 -28.34 -17.55 2.31
CA ALA A 275 -28.94 -16.23 2.53
C ALA A 275 -30.47 -16.26 2.37
N GLN A 276 -31.18 -15.46 3.17
CA GLN A 276 -32.66 -15.41 3.22
C GLN A 276 -33.23 -14.00 3.01
N HIS A 277 -32.42 -12.93 3.11
CA HIS A 277 -32.88 -11.54 3.04
C HIS A 277 -32.02 -10.67 2.12
N MET A 278 -30.70 -10.81 2.12
CA MET A 278 -29.78 -9.95 1.36
C MET A 278 -28.52 -10.66 0.89
N ILE A 279 -28.09 -10.34 -0.32
CA ILE A 279 -26.76 -10.66 -0.88
C ILE A 279 -26.26 -9.39 -1.58
N TYR A 280 -25.31 -8.69 -0.97
CA TYR A 280 -24.72 -7.48 -1.55
C TYR A 280 -23.27 -7.76 -1.98
N ILE A 281 -22.93 -7.44 -3.21
CA ILE A 281 -21.60 -7.75 -3.79
C ILE A 281 -21.00 -6.50 -4.43
N THR A 282 -19.72 -6.27 -4.21
CA THR A 282 -18.92 -5.35 -5.05
C THR A 282 -17.73 -6.11 -5.62
N GLY A 283 -17.38 -5.81 -6.87
CA GLY A 283 -16.20 -6.35 -7.52
C GLY A 283 -15.61 -5.33 -8.47
N TRP A 284 -14.30 -5.43 -8.67
CA TRP A 284 -13.64 -4.77 -9.80
C TRP A 284 -14.06 -5.45 -11.11
N SER A 285 -14.16 -6.79 -11.07
CA SER A 285 -14.81 -7.60 -12.09
C SER A 285 -15.70 -8.64 -11.40
N VAL A 286 -16.77 -9.02 -12.09
CA VAL A 286 -17.57 -10.21 -11.78
C VAL A 286 -17.75 -10.93 -13.11
N TYR A 287 -17.63 -12.25 -13.13
CA TYR A 287 -17.92 -13.06 -14.31
C TYR A 287 -18.95 -14.12 -13.96
N THR A 288 -20.09 -14.12 -14.66
CA THR A 288 -21.30 -14.85 -14.24
C THR A 288 -21.18 -16.36 -14.39
N GLU A 289 -20.29 -16.84 -15.26
CA GLU A 289 -20.21 -18.25 -15.65
C GLU A 289 -19.28 -19.10 -14.76
N ILE A 290 -18.57 -18.50 -13.79
CA ILE A 290 -17.72 -19.28 -12.87
C ILE A 290 -18.56 -20.14 -11.92
N SER A 291 -18.16 -21.39 -11.73
CA SER A 291 -18.62 -22.23 -10.60
C SER A 291 -17.65 -22.09 -9.42
N LEU A 292 -18.20 -21.91 -8.22
CA LEU A 292 -17.40 -21.64 -7.00
C LEU A 292 -16.74 -22.90 -6.40
N VAL A 293 -17.25 -24.10 -6.70
CA VAL A 293 -16.79 -25.36 -6.10
C VAL A 293 -16.38 -26.34 -7.20
N ARG A 294 -15.07 -26.58 -7.36
CA ARG A 294 -14.54 -27.39 -8.47
C ARG A 294 -13.74 -28.62 -8.06
N ASP A 295 -13.33 -28.76 -6.80
CA ASP A 295 -12.61 -29.96 -6.32
C ASP A 295 -13.56 -31.16 -6.22
N SER A 296 -13.42 -32.10 -7.16
CA SER A 296 -14.24 -33.31 -7.24
C SER A 296 -14.14 -34.25 -6.04
N ARG A 297 -13.12 -34.08 -5.18
CA ARG A 297 -12.98 -34.81 -3.90
C ARG A 297 -13.76 -34.15 -2.75
N ARG A 298 -14.20 -32.90 -2.94
CA ARG A 298 -14.96 -32.09 -1.97
C ARG A 298 -16.27 -31.55 -2.59
N PRO A 299 -17.12 -32.41 -3.19
CA PRO A 299 -18.34 -31.95 -3.84
C PRO A 299 -19.32 -31.33 -2.83
N LYS A 300 -19.89 -30.18 -3.19
CA LYS A 300 -20.99 -29.53 -2.46
C LYS A 300 -22.25 -29.57 -3.33
N ALA A 301 -23.41 -29.76 -2.71
CA ALA A 301 -24.66 -29.92 -3.45
C ALA A 301 -25.04 -28.63 -4.20
N GLY A 302 -25.07 -28.69 -5.53
CA GLY A 302 -25.28 -27.52 -6.40
C GLY A 302 -24.03 -26.63 -6.57
N GLY A 303 -22.85 -27.09 -6.14
CA GLY A 303 -21.60 -26.34 -6.27
C GLY A 303 -21.06 -26.19 -7.70
N ASP A 304 -21.62 -26.96 -8.63
CA ASP A 304 -21.46 -26.88 -10.08
C ASP A 304 -22.22 -25.71 -10.71
N MET A 305 -23.24 -25.17 -10.03
CA MET A 305 -24.00 -24.01 -10.48
C MET A 305 -23.10 -22.78 -10.64
N THR A 306 -23.28 -22.04 -11.74
CA THR A 306 -22.56 -20.78 -11.96
C THR A 306 -23.00 -19.72 -10.94
N VAL A 307 -22.10 -18.78 -10.60
CA VAL A 307 -22.42 -17.70 -9.65
C VAL A 307 -23.58 -16.84 -10.17
N GLY A 308 -23.70 -16.64 -11.49
CA GLY A 308 -24.79 -15.94 -12.13
C GLY A 308 -26.15 -16.61 -11.91
N ASP A 309 -26.25 -17.91 -12.16
CA ASP A 309 -27.50 -18.65 -11.97
C ASP A 309 -27.86 -18.82 -10.49
N LEU A 310 -26.85 -18.98 -9.62
CA LEU A 310 -27.06 -18.99 -8.17
C LEU A 310 -27.67 -17.66 -7.69
N LEU A 311 -27.12 -16.51 -8.12
CA LEU A 311 -27.64 -15.20 -7.75
C LEU A 311 -29.05 -14.94 -8.31
N LYS A 312 -29.31 -15.33 -9.57
CA LYS A 312 -30.67 -15.27 -10.17
C LYS A 312 -31.68 -16.10 -9.37
N LYS A 313 -31.31 -17.33 -9.02
CA LYS A 313 -32.12 -18.22 -8.18
C LYS A 313 -32.44 -17.57 -6.83
N LYS A 314 -31.43 -17.11 -6.09
CA LYS A 314 -31.62 -16.46 -4.79
C LYS A 314 -32.50 -15.22 -4.88
N ALA A 315 -32.36 -14.40 -5.93
CA ALA A 315 -33.22 -13.24 -6.15
C ALA A 315 -34.69 -13.64 -6.39
N SER A 316 -34.93 -14.65 -7.22
CA SER A 316 -36.29 -15.17 -7.49
C SER A 316 -36.95 -15.86 -6.27
N GLU A 317 -36.14 -16.35 -5.31
CA GLU A 317 -36.60 -16.84 -4.00
C GLU A 317 -37.00 -15.69 -3.04
N GLY A 318 -36.78 -14.42 -3.42
CA GLY A 318 -37.14 -13.23 -2.66
C GLY A 318 -35.98 -12.55 -1.91
N VAL A 319 -34.75 -13.05 -2.05
CA VAL A 319 -33.55 -12.44 -1.44
C VAL A 319 -33.19 -11.15 -2.18
N ARG A 320 -32.87 -10.06 -1.46
CA ARG A 320 -32.45 -8.80 -2.08
C ARG A 320 -31.00 -8.90 -2.56
N VAL A 321 -30.83 -9.20 -3.86
CA VAL A 321 -29.50 -9.32 -4.49
C VAL A 321 -29.13 -7.99 -5.18
N LEU A 322 -28.08 -7.32 -4.68
CA LEU A 322 -27.59 -6.03 -5.17
C LEU A 322 -26.10 -6.14 -5.55
N LEU A 323 -25.71 -5.72 -6.76
CA LEU A 323 -24.32 -5.67 -7.19
C LEU A 323 -23.90 -4.23 -7.54
N LEU A 324 -22.71 -3.84 -7.12
CA LEU A 324 -21.97 -2.66 -7.61
C LEU A 324 -20.67 -3.15 -8.24
N VAL A 325 -20.72 -3.43 -9.55
CA VAL A 325 -19.53 -3.80 -10.35
C VAL A 325 -18.93 -2.51 -10.90
N TRP A 326 -17.60 -2.41 -11.04
CA TRP A 326 -16.98 -1.25 -11.67
C TRP A 326 -17.45 -1.11 -13.14
N ASP A 327 -17.68 0.14 -13.58
CA ASP A 327 -18.10 0.52 -14.94
C ASP A 327 -16.86 0.92 -15.75
N ASP A 328 -16.38 0.02 -16.61
CA ASP A 328 -15.19 0.20 -17.46
C ASP A 328 -15.49 1.04 -18.71
N ARG A 329 -15.99 2.26 -18.49
CA ARG A 329 -16.60 3.14 -19.50
C ARG A 329 -15.83 3.34 -20.80
N THR A 330 -14.50 3.28 -20.74
CA THR A 330 -13.60 3.55 -21.86
C THR A 330 -12.21 2.93 -21.62
N SER A 331 -12.10 1.66 -21.18
CA SER A 331 -10.81 1.03 -20.85
C SER A 331 -9.71 1.44 -21.81
N VAL A 332 -8.73 2.17 -21.27
CA VAL A 332 -7.78 2.93 -22.07
C VAL A 332 -7.18 2.01 -23.12
N ASP A 333 -7.31 2.39 -24.39
CA ASP A 333 -6.93 1.57 -25.54
C ASP A 333 -5.49 1.02 -25.41
N VAL A 334 -4.63 1.73 -24.67
CA VAL A 334 -3.28 1.30 -24.25
C VAL A 334 -3.32 0.30 -23.08
N LEU A 335 -3.89 0.63 -21.91
CA LEU A 335 -3.93 -0.27 -20.74
C LEU A 335 -4.67 -1.59 -21.02
N LYS A 336 -5.71 -1.56 -21.85
CA LYS A 336 -6.46 -2.75 -22.28
C LYS A 336 -5.61 -3.63 -23.21
N LYS A 337 -4.86 -3.04 -24.15
CA LYS A 337 -3.93 -3.77 -25.05
C LYS A 337 -2.68 -4.27 -24.33
N ASP A 338 -2.26 -3.57 -23.27
CA ASP A 338 -1.16 -3.98 -22.39
C ASP A 338 -1.56 -5.14 -21.46
N GLY A 339 -2.86 -5.46 -21.34
CA GLY A 339 -3.38 -6.60 -20.57
C GLY A 339 -3.83 -6.28 -19.14
N LEU A 340 -3.79 -5.02 -18.71
CA LEU A 340 -4.04 -4.59 -17.32
C LEU A 340 -5.53 -4.38 -16.96
N MET A 341 -6.45 -4.52 -17.90
CA MET A 341 -7.88 -4.18 -17.75
C MET A 341 -8.79 -5.19 -18.47
N ALA A 342 -8.82 -6.43 -17.99
CA ALA A 342 -9.72 -7.49 -18.44
C ALA A 342 -10.91 -7.64 -17.46
N THR A 343 -12.02 -6.96 -17.75
CA THR A 343 -13.27 -7.03 -16.97
C THR A 343 -14.44 -7.59 -17.78
N HIS A 344 -15.42 -8.14 -17.06
CA HIS A 344 -16.66 -8.71 -17.60
C HIS A 344 -17.91 -7.95 -17.13
N ASP A 345 -17.78 -6.64 -16.89
CA ASP A 345 -18.78 -5.79 -16.22
C ASP A 345 -20.02 -5.56 -17.10
N GLU A 346 -19.87 -5.08 -18.33
CA GLU A 346 -21.00 -4.92 -19.27
C GLU A 346 -21.71 -6.26 -19.54
N GLU A 347 -20.95 -7.36 -19.68
CA GLU A 347 -21.50 -8.70 -19.91
C GLU A 347 -22.33 -9.17 -18.71
N THR A 348 -21.85 -8.91 -17.49
CA THR A 348 -22.53 -9.23 -16.24
C THR A 348 -23.80 -8.41 -16.02
N GLU A 349 -23.81 -7.10 -16.30
CA GLU A 349 -25.06 -6.32 -16.24
C GLU A 349 -26.09 -6.84 -17.26
N ASN A 350 -25.66 -7.10 -18.51
CA ASN A 350 -26.55 -7.66 -19.52
C ASN A 350 -27.09 -9.05 -19.13
N PHE A 351 -26.28 -9.90 -18.49
CA PHE A 351 -26.72 -11.22 -17.98
C PHE A 351 -27.81 -11.11 -16.91
N PHE A 352 -27.71 -10.15 -15.99
CA PHE A 352 -28.71 -9.93 -14.93
C PHE A 352 -29.92 -9.11 -15.37
N ARG A 353 -29.83 -8.36 -16.48
CA ARG A 353 -30.90 -7.51 -16.99
C ARG A 353 -32.19 -8.30 -17.24
N GLY A 354 -33.28 -7.89 -16.60
CA GLY A 354 -34.59 -8.55 -16.69
C GLY A 354 -34.81 -9.69 -15.69
N SER A 355 -33.83 -10.01 -14.84
CA SER A 355 -34.01 -10.82 -13.63
C SER A 355 -34.31 -9.95 -12.40
N ASP A 356 -34.56 -10.60 -11.25
CA ASP A 356 -34.72 -9.94 -9.95
C ASP A 356 -33.39 -9.50 -9.31
N VAL A 357 -32.24 -9.79 -9.94
CA VAL A 357 -30.92 -9.30 -9.51
C VAL A 357 -30.71 -7.86 -9.95
N HIS A 358 -30.33 -6.99 -9.02
CA HIS A 358 -30.06 -5.59 -9.31
C HIS A 358 -28.56 -5.33 -9.48
N CYS A 359 -28.05 -5.59 -10.68
CA CYS A 359 -26.69 -5.22 -11.06
C CYS A 359 -26.63 -3.75 -11.52
N ILE A 360 -25.66 -2.99 -10.99
CA ILE A 360 -25.40 -1.59 -11.34
C ILE A 360 -23.92 -1.46 -11.71
N LEU A 361 -23.66 -0.95 -12.91
CA LEU A 361 -22.34 -0.48 -13.33
C LEU A 361 -22.03 0.82 -12.59
N CYS A 362 -20.97 0.79 -11.79
CA CYS A 362 -20.57 1.83 -10.86
C CYS A 362 -19.28 2.52 -11.35
N PRO A 363 -19.35 3.78 -11.84
CA PRO A 363 -18.19 4.48 -12.38
C PRO A 363 -17.32 5.11 -11.29
N ARG A 364 -16.02 5.15 -11.51
CA ARG A 364 -15.11 5.89 -10.63
C ARG A 364 -14.62 7.17 -11.30
N ASN A 365 -15.06 8.31 -10.76
CA ASN A 365 -14.47 9.62 -11.07
C ASN A 365 -13.46 9.96 -9.96
N PRO A 366 -12.18 10.27 -10.28
CA PRO A 366 -11.21 10.72 -9.29
C PRO A 366 -11.46 12.15 -8.84
N ASP A 367 -10.94 12.50 -7.66
CA ASP A 367 -11.07 13.85 -7.12
C ASP A 367 -10.03 14.85 -7.67
N ASP A 368 -8.81 14.42 -8.00
CA ASP A 368 -7.77 15.31 -8.57
C ASP A 368 -6.94 14.63 -9.68
N GLY A 369 -7.45 14.69 -10.92
CA GLY A 369 -6.76 14.20 -12.13
C GLY A 369 -5.76 15.18 -12.75
N GLY A 370 -5.41 16.27 -12.06
CA GLY A 370 -4.45 17.28 -12.53
C GLY A 370 -5.06 18.42 -13.36
N SER A 371 -4.38 18.80 -14.45
CA SER A 371 -4.81 19.89 -15.36
C SER A 371 -6.06 19.52 -16.17
N ILE A 372 -6.81 20.48 -16.73
CA ILE A 372 -8.06 20.20 -17.49
C ILE A 372 -7.85 19.17 -18.62
N VAL A 373 -6.73 19.24 -19.35
CA VAL A 373 -6.39 18.28 -20.41
C VAL A 373 -6.09 16.90 -19.85
N GLN A 374 -5.41 16.85 -18.71
CA GLN A 374 -5.08 15.61 -18.00
C GLN A 374 -6.33 14.97 -17.37
N ASN A 375 -7.24 15.76 -16.77
CA ASN A 375 -8.52 15.30 -16.24
C ASN A 375 -9.37 14.61 -17.32
N LEU A 376 -9.43 15.14 -18.54
CA LEU A 376 -10.19 14.53 -19.64
C LEU A 376 -9.66 13.15 -20.06
N GLN A 377 -8.37 12.89 -19.85
CA GLN A 377 -7.77 11.57 -20.08
C GLN A 377 -7.92 10.68 -18.84
N VAL A 378 -7.63 11.21 -17.65
CA VAL A 378 -7.54 10.47 -16.37
C VAL A 378 -8.91 10.15 -15.74
N SER A 379 -9.97 10.91 -16.03
CA SER A 379 -11.28 10.77 -15.38
C SER A 379 -11.98 9.42 -15.61
N ALA A 380 -11.50 8.59 -16.54
CA ALA A 380 -12.01 7.25 -16.82
C ALA A 380 -10.98 6.13 -16.52
N MET A 381 -9.93 6.42 -15.73
CA MET A 381 -8.77 5.53 -15.55
C MET A 381 -8.56 5.04 -14.11
N PHE A 382 -9.40 5.47 -13.16
CA PHE A 382 -9.46 4.93 -11.80
C PHE A 382 -10.65 4.00 -11.66
N THR A 383 -10.61 3.10 -10.68
CA THR A 383 -11.55 1.97 -10.58
C THR A 383 -12.24 1.89 -9.23
N HIS A 384 -13.36 1.15 -9.18
CA HIS A 384 -13.89 0.65 -7.91
C HIS A 384 -13.30 -0.73 -7.62
N HIS A 385 -12.23 -0.75 -6.85
CA HIS A 385 -11.40 -1.94 -6.67
C HIS A 385 -11.80 -2.83 -5.48
N GLN A 386 -12.76 -2.39 -4.65
CA GLN A 386 -13.32 -3.15 -3.52
C GLN A 386 -13.92 -4.51 -3.94
N LYS A 387 -13.37 -5.61 -3.44
CA LYS A 387 -13.97 -6.96 -3.52
C LYS A 387 -14.72 -7.27 -2.23
N ILE A 388 -16.05 -7.37 -2.31
CA ILE A 388 -16.95 -7.50 -1.15
C ILE A 388 -18.06 -8.53 -1.45
N VAL A 389 -18.34 -9.40 -0.48
CA VAL A 389 -19.62 -10.13 -0.39
C VAL A 389 -20.20 -9.90 1.00
N VAL A 390 -21.49 -9.54 1.11
CA VAL A 390 -22.21 -9.40 2.39
C VAL A 390 -23.51 -10.18 2.30
N VAL A 391 -23.79 -11.02 3.30
CA VAL A 391 -25.03 -11.79 3.40
C VAL A 391 -25.62 -11.78 4.80
N ASP A 392 -26.91 -12.09 4.90
CA ASP A 392 -27.49 -12.58 6.15
C ASP A 392 -27.23 -14.09 6.34
N SER A 393 -26.80 -14.49 7.53
CA SER A 393 -26.47 -15.86 7.90
C SER A 393 -27.13 -16.25 9.23
N GLU A 394 -27.30 -17.55 9.48
CA GLU A 394 -27.87 -18.04 10.74
C GLU A 394 -26.97 -17.67 11.94
N MET A 395 -27.59 -17.40 13.10
CA MET A 395 -26.86 -17.21 14.35
C MET A 395 -26.20 -18.52 14.83
N PRO A 396 -24.92 -18.50 15.26
CA PRO A 396 -24.27 -19.68 15.82
C PRO A 396 -24.97 -20.11 17.11
N SER A 397 -25.70 -21.24 17.06
CA SER A 397 -26.41 -21.79 18.21
C SER A 397 -26.52 -23.31 18.13
N GLN A 398 -26.38 -24.00 19.27
CA GLN A 398 -26.35 -25.47 19.32
C GLN A 398 -27.70 -26.16 19.05
N GLY A 399 -28.80 -25.40 18.93
CA GLY A 399 -30.16 -25.91 18.69
C GLY A 399 -30.86 -25.33 17.46
N GLY A 400 -30.15 -24.52 16.66
CA GLY A 400 -30.74 -23.68 15.61
C GLY A 400 -31.45 -22.46 16.17
N SER A 401 -31.36 -21.33 15.47
CA SER A 401 -32.06 -20.10 15.83
C SER A 401 -32.75 -19.52 14.61
N GLN A 402 -33.98 -19.03 14.79
CA GLN A 402 -34.66 -18.26 13.73
C GLN A 402 -34.00 -16.89 13.53
N MET A 403 -33.15 -16.44 14.46
CA MET A 403 -32.40 -15.20 14.35
C MET A 403 -31.22 -15.34 13.39
N ARG A 404 -30.99 -14.28 12.63
CA ARG A 404 -29.94 -14.13 11.63
C ARG A 404 -29.04 -12.95 11.99
N ARG A 405 -27.89 -12.89 11.33
CA ARG A 405 -26.80 -11.93 11.57
C ARG A 405 -26.13 -11.59 10.24
N ILE A 406 -25.32 -10.55 10.20
CA ILE A 406 -24.54 -10.22 9.00
C ILE A 406 -23.20 -10.98 9.02
N VAL A 407 -22.79 -11.45 7.84
CA VAL A 407 -21.46 -12.02 7.55
C VAL A 407 -20.93 -11.35 6.30
N SER A 408 -19.67 -10.94 6.33
CA SER A 408 -19.06 -10.16 5.24
C SER A 408 -17.70 -10.73 4.85
N PHE A 409 -17.31 -10.57 3.59
CA PHE A 409 -16.05 -11.03 3.03
C PHE A 409 -15.31 -9.85 2.41
N VAL A 410 -13.99 -9.77 2.64
CA VAL A 410 -13.09 -8.76 2.05
C VAL A 410 -11.69 -9.36 1.79
N GLY A 411 -11.02 -8.92 0.73
CA GLY A 411 -9.68 -9.39 0.35
C GLY A 411 -9.31 -9.01 -1.08
N GLY A 412 -8.35 -9.73 -1.67
CA GLY A 412 -7.92 -9.52 -3.07
C GLY A 412 -8.76 -10.26 -4.10
N ILE A 413 -9.39 -11.38 -3.73
CA ILE A 413 -10.12 -12.25 -4.68
C ILE A 413 -11.47 -11.64 -5.12
N ASP A 414 -11.59 -11.31 -6.41
CA ASP A 414 -12.85 -11.02 -7.11
C ASP A 414 -13.62 -12.32 -7.47
N LEU A 415 -14.93 -12.20 -7.73
CA LEU A 415 -15.75 -13.32 -8.24
C LEU A 415 -15.75 -13.35 -9.78
N CYS A 416 -14.57 -13.53 -10.36
CA CYS A 416 -14.40 -13.65 -11.81
C CYS A 416 -13.41 -14.77 -12.22
N ASP A 417 -13.18 -14.87 -13.52
CA ASP A 417 -12.27 -15.78 -14.22
C ASP A 417 -10.82 -15.73 -13.70
N GLY A 418 -10.10 -16.84 -13.82
CA GLY A 418 -8.70 -17.00 -13.41
C GLY A 418 -8.44 -17.06 -11.90
N ARG A 419 -9.36 -16.56 -11.06
CA ARG A 419 -9.18 -16.41 -9.60
C ARG A 419 -9.34 -17.73 -8.84
N TYR A 420 -9.93 -18.76 -9.44
CA TYR A 420 -9.88 -20.10 -8.84
C TYR A 420 -8.47 -20.67 -8.97
N ASP A 421 -7.88 -21.00 -7.83
CA ASP A 421 -6.67 -21.80 -7.74
C ASP A 421 -6.56 -22.44 -6.34
N THR A 422 -5.47 -23.15 -6.13
CA THR A 422 -5.08 -23.79 -4.87
C THR A 422 -3.58 -23.61 -4.64
N PRO A 423 -3.06 -23.83 -3.41
CA PRO A 423 -1.63 -23.77 -3.10
C PRO A 423 -0.69 -24.68 -3.92
N PHE A 424 -1.22 -25.50 -4.84
CA PHE A 424 -0.43 -26.26 -5.82
C PHE A 424 -0.08 -25.46 -7.09
N HIS A 425 -0.83 -24.39 -7.39
CA HIS A 425 -0.58 -23.42 -8.46
C HIS A 425 -0.07 -24.03 -9.78
N SER A 426 -0.79 -25.04 -10.28
CA SER A 426 -0.32 -25.84 -11.43
C SER A 426 -0.44 -25.08 -12.75
N LEU A 427 0.64 -25.14 -13.53
CA LEU A 427 0.78 -24.48 -14.83
C LEU A 427 0.08 -25.25 -15.95
N PHE A 428 0.11 -26.59 -15.88
CA PHE A 428 -0.32 -27.47 -16.98
C PHE A 428 -1.28 -28.59 -16.55
N ARG A 429 -1.24 -29.05 -15.30
CA ARG A 429 -1.91 -30.30 -14.85
C ARG A 429 -3.37 -30.15 -14.42
N THR A 430 -3.91 -28.96 -14.64
CA THR A 430 -5.31 -28.58 -14.32
C THR A 430 -6.09 -28.11 -15.54
N LEU A 431 -5.44 -28.08 -16.71
CA LEU A 431 -5.97 -27.58 -17.99
C LEU A 431 -7.05 -28.49 -18.61
N ASP A 432 -7.14 -29.73 -18.16
CA ASP A 432 -8.18 -30.72 -18.51
C ASP A 432 -9.19 -30.95 -17.37
N THR A 433 -9.09 -30.17 -16.29
CA THR A 433 -9.96 -30.27 -15.12
C THR A 433 -10.49 -28.89 -14.68
N VAL A 434 -10.03 -28.36 -13.55
CA VAL A 434 -10.64 -27.19 -12.89
C VAL A 434 -10.41 -25.85 -13.62
N HIS A 435 -9.49 -25.82 -14.60
CA HIS A 435 -9.15 -24.64 -15.41
C HIS A 435 -9.39 -24.86 -16.91
N HIS A 436 -10.11 -25.91 -17.33
CA HIS A 436 -10.40 -26.14 -18.75
C HIS A 436 -11.24 -25.01 -19.35
N ASP A 437 -12.32 -24.66 -18.66
CA ASP A 437 -13.25 -23.57 -19.01
C ASP A 437 -12.94 -22.27 -18.26
N ASP A 438 -11.76 -22.18 -17.62
CA ASP A 438 -11.29 -21.03 -16.82
C ASP A 438 -9.77 -20.84 -17.00
N PHE A 439 -9.33 -20.80 -18.25
CA PHE A 439 -7.93 -20.60 -18.61
C PHE A 439 -7.56 -19.12 -18.63
N HIS A 440 -6.77 -18.68 -17.66
CA HIS A 440 -6.27 -17.31 -17.56
C HIS A 440 -4.78 -17.23 -17.88
N GLN A 441 -4.40 -16.34 -18.82
CA GLN A 441 -3.01 -16.05 -19.20
C GLN A 441 -2.91 -14.74 -20.02
N PRO A 442 -2.94 -13.56 -19.38
CA PRO A 442 -2.92 -12.25 -20.06
C PRO A 442 -1.51 -11.80 -20.48
N ASN A 443 -0.46 -12.46 -20.01
CA ASN A 443 0.94 -12.05 -20.27
C ASN A 443 1.44 -12.45 -21.66
N PHE A 444 0.62 -13.17 -22.46
CA PHE A 444 0.97 -13.59 -23.81
C PHE A 444 -0.12 -13.22 -24.82
N THR A 445 0.30 -12.58 -25.92
CA THR A 445 -0.59 -12.29 -27.06
C THR A 445 -1.19 -13.57 -27.62
N GLY A 446 -2.53 -13.67 -27.61
CA GLY A 446 -3.25 -14.80 -28.19
C GLY A 446 -3.07 -16.13 -27.43
N ALA A 447 -2.87 -16.06 -26.11
CA ALA A 447 -3.01 -17.20 -25.21
C ALA A 447 -4.39 -17.82 -25.31
N ALA A 448 -4.47 -19.15 -25.29
CA ALA A 448 -5.72 -19.88 -25.32
C ALA A 448 -5.53 -21.32 -24.84
N ILE A 449 -6.55 -21.90 -24.20
CA ILE A 449 -6.53 -23.30 -23.78
C ILE A 449 -6.19 -24.26 -24.93
N THR A 450 -6.66 -23.99 -26.16
CA THR A 450 -6.38 -24.81 -27.34
C THR A 450 -4.91 -24.85 -27.75
N LYS A 451 -4.11 -23.85 -27.33
CA LYS A 451 -2.65 -23.77 -27.53
C LYS A 451 -1.86 -24.25 -26.31
N GLY A 452 -2.53 -24.55 -25.19
CA GLY A 452 -1.96 -25.13 -23.97
C GLY A 452 -1.37 -24.11 -22.99
N GLY A 453 -0.79 -24.63 -21.91
CA GLY A 453 -0.22 -23.82 -20.84
C GLY A 453 1.12 -23.15 -21.21
N PRO A 454 1.76 -22.47 -20.24
CA PRO A 454 1.31 -22.36 -18.84
C PRO A 454 0.08 -21.45 -18.71
N ARG A 455 -0.92 -21.84 -17.89
CA ARG A 455 -1.82 -20.82 -17.30
C ARG A 455 -1.00 -19.93 -16.38
N GLU A 456 -1.50 -18.75 -16.05
CA GLU A 456 -1.00 -17.96 -14.93
C GLU A 456 -1.71 -18.44 -13.66
N PRO A 457 -1.03 -19.10 -12.70
CA PRO A 457 -1.64 -19.45 -11.41
C PRO A 457 -1.90 -18.22 -10.56
N TRP A 458 -2.88 -18.27 -9.66
CA TRP A 458 -3.37 -17.10 -8.92
C TRP A 458 -3.20 -17.29 -7.41
N HIS A 459 -2.15 -16.71 -6.84
CA HIS A 459 -1.92 -16.66 -5.40
C HIS A 459 -2.53 -15.39 -4.81
N ASP A 460 -3.47 -15.56 -3.87
CA ASP A 460 -4.23 -14.43 -3.32
C ASP A 460 -4.80 -14.73 -1.92
N ILE A 461 -5.16 -13.69 -1.18
CA ILE A 461 -5.60 -13.75 0.20
C ILE A 461 -6.95 -13.07 0.37
N HIS A 462 -7.84 -13.74 1.10
CA HIS A 462 -9.16 -13.23 1.42
C HIS A 462 -9.52 -13.47 2.89
N SER A 463 -10.59 -12.84 3.37
CA SER A 463 -11.05 -13.03 4.75
C SER A 463 -12.58 -13.04 4.85
N ARG A 464 -13.11 -13.82 5.81
CA ARG A 464 -14.50 -13.72 6.27
C ARG A 464 -14.54 -13.06 7.64
N LEU A 465 -15.43 -12.09 7.78
CA LEU A 465 -15.62 -11.26 8.96
C LEU A 465 -16.97 -11.58 9.60
N GLU A 466 -16.93 -11.93 10.89
CA GLU A 466 -18.10 -12.28 11.69
C GLU A 466 -18.10 -11.46 12.99
N GLY A 467 -19.29 -11.09 13.49
CA GLY A 467 -19.45 -10.14 14.61
C GLY A 467 -19.64 -8.69 14.12
N PRO A 468 -19.55 -7.66 14.99
CA PRO A 468 -20.00 -6.31 14.65
C PRO A 468 -19.30 -5.70 13.43
N ILE A 469 -18.07 -6.10 13.15
CA ILE A 469 -17.29 -5.70 11.96
C ILE A 469 -17.99 -6.02 10.63
N ALA A 470 -18.81 -7.07 10.56
CA ALA A 470 -19.54 -7.42 9.35
C ALA A 470 -20.52 -6.33 8.92
N TRP A 471 -21.12 -5.63 9.90
CA TRP A 471 -22.02 -4.49 9.65
C TRP A 471 -21.28 -3.23 9.19
N ASP A 472 -19.99 -3.08 9.49
CA ASP A 472 -19.20 -1.95 8.97
C ASP A 472 -18.96 -2.10 7.45
N VAL A 473 -18.73 -3.34 6.98
CA VAL A 473 -18.62 -3.66 5.55
C VAL A 473 -19.98 -3.47 4.84
N LEU A 474 -21.08 -3.88 5.49
CA LEU A 474 -22.43 -3.60 5.01
C LEU A 474 -22.68 -2.09 4.89
N TYR A 475 -22.32 -1.32 5.91
CA TYR A 475 -22.51 0.14 5.90
C TYR A 475 -21.69 0.80 4.78
N ASN A 476 -20.47 0.32 4.49
CA ASN A 476 -19.72 0.76 3.31
C ASN A 476 -20.49 0.51 2.00
N PHE A 477 -21.13 -0.65 1.83
CA PHE A 477 -22.00 -0.92 0.67
C PHE A 477 -23.21 0.04 0.64
N GLU A 478 -23.88 0.26 1.78
CA GLU A 478 -25.03 1.16 1.88
C GLU A 478 -24.65 2.61 1.52
N GLN A 479 -23.50 3.10 1.99
CA GLN A 479 -22.97 4.43 1.64
C GLN A 479 -22.69 4.57 0.14
N ARG A 480 -22.12 3.53 -0.50
CA ARG A 480 -21.85 3.51 -1.95
C ARG A 480 -23.15 3.40 -2.77
N TRP A 481 -24.06 2.51 -2.39
CA TRP A 481 -25.35 2.35 -3.06
C TRP A 481 -26.18 3.64 -2.97
N SER A 482 -26.17 4.33 -1.83
CA SER A 482 -26.85 5.62 -1.67
C SER A 482 -26.25 6.75 -2.51
N LYS A 483 -25.00 6.62 -2.99
CA LYS A 483 -24.31 7.64 -3.78
C LYS A 483 -24.33 7.34 -5.29
N GLN A 484 -24.15 6.07 -5.67
CA GLN A 484 -23.91 5.62 -7.04
C GLN A 484 -24.75 4.40 -7.46
N GLY A 485 -25.55 3.84 -6.54
CA GLY A 485 -26.40 2.69 -6.81
C GLY A 485 -27.70 3.04 -7.53
N GLY A 486 -28.61 2.06 -7.58
CA GLY A 486 -29.90 2.19 -8.24
C GLY A 486 -30.99 2.86 -7.40
N LYS A 487 -32.17 2.24 -7.37
CA LYS A 487 -33.32 2.71 -6.59
C LYS A 487 -33.06 2.60 -5.08
N ASP A 488 -33.89 3.24 -4.25
CA ASP A 488 -33.89 2.97 -2.80
C ASP A 488 -34.51 1.59 -2.52
N ILE A 489 -33.68 0.56 -2.66
CA ILE A 489 -34.00 -0.85 -2.45
C ILE A 489 -32.98 -1.53 -1.52
N LEU A 490 -32.32 -0.76 -0.66
CA LEU A 490 -31.58 -1.31 0.47
C LEU A 490 -32.56 -1.93 1.47
N VAL A 491 -32.24 -3.13 1.96
CA VAL A 491 -32.95 -3.80 3.05
C VAL A 491 -32.94 -2.90 4.29
N LYS A 492 -34.11 -2.51 4.78
CA LYS A 492 -34.25 -1.63 5.93
C LYS A 492 -34.09 -2.46 7.22
N LEU A 493 -32.85 -2.66 7.69
CA LEU A 493 -32.55 -3.51 8.86
C LEU A 493 -33.40 -3.21 10.12
N ARG A 494 -33.85 -1.96 10.30
CA ARG A 494 -34.74 -1.57 11.42
C ARG A 494 -36.12 -2.24 11.36
N GLU A 495 -36.59 -2.61 10.17
CA GLU A 495 -37.86 -3.33 9.96
C GLU A 495 -37.69 -4.85 10.17
N LEU A 496 -36.45 -5.33 10.21
CA LEU A 496 -36.09 -6.73 10.43
C LEU A 496 -35.45 -6.98 11.80
N SER A 497 -35.63 -6.09 12.79
CA SER A 497 -34.98 -6.20 14.12
C SER A 497 -35.28 -7.50 14.87
N ASP A 498 -36.44 -8.09 14.60
CA ASP A 498 -36.91 -9.34 15.20
C ASP A 498 -36.45 -10.58 14.43
N ILE A 499 -35.65 -10.40 13.37
CA ILE A 499 -35.11 -11.46 12.50
C ILE A 499 -33.58 -11.32 12.38
N ILE A 500 -33.09 -10.17 11.95
CA ILE A 500 -31.65 -9.86 11.88
C ILE A 500 -31.27 -9.05 13.12
N ILE A 501 -30.35 -9.59 13.93
CA ILE A 501 -29.92 -8.92 15.16
C ILE A 501 -29.16 -7.61 14.89
N THR A 502 -29.12 -6.74 15.89
CA THR A 502 -28.19 -5.59 15.93
C THR A 502 -26.73 -6.06 15.89
N PRO A 503 -25.76 -5.21 15.49
CA PRO A 503 -24.34 -5.59 15.46
C PRO A 503 -23.87 -6.16 16.80
N SER A 504 -23.59 -7.46 16.83
CA SER A 504 -23.38 -8.21 18.07
C SER A 504 -22.15 -9.12 18.01
N PRO A 505 -21.45 -9.36 19.14
CA PRO A 505 -20.41 -10.38 19.25
C PRO A 505 -20.86 -11.77 18.81
N VAL A 506 -19.96 -12.52 18.17
CA VAL A 506 -20.09 -13.97 17.93
C VAL A 506 -19.35 -14.82 18.95
N MET A 507 -18.50 -14.20 19.77
CA MET A 507 -17.69 -14.82 20.82
C MET A 507 -17.64 -13.90 22.06
N PHE A 508 -17.49 -14.48 23.25
CA PHE A 508 -17.20 -13.72 24.47
C PHE A 508 -15.77 -13.15 24.41
N GLN A 509 -15.50 -12.04 25.09
CA GLN A 509 -14.17 -11.41 25.04
C GLN A 509 -13.12 -12.21 25.80
N GLU A 510 -13.57 -13.12 26.67
CA GLU A 510 -12.77 -14.08 27.44
C GLU A 510 -12.43 -15.34 26.62
N ASP A 511 -13.07 -15.55 25.46
CA ASP A 511 -12.70 -16.64 24.55
C ASP A 511 -11.34 -16.33 23.91
N HIS A 512 -10.45 -17.30 23.86
CA HIS A 512 -9.11 -17.13 23.28
C HIS A 512 -9.16 -17.04 21.75
N ASP A 513 -10.17 -17.65 21.11
CA ASP A 513 -10.35 -17.60 19.65
C ASP A 513 -10.93 -16.25 19.17
N VAL A 514 -11.38 -15.36 20.08
CA VAL A 514 -11.98 -14.05 19.75
C VAL A 514 -11.02 -13.13 19.00
N TRP A 515 -11.59 -12.23 18.20
CA TRP A 515 -10.85 -11.19 17.48
C TRP A 515 -11.32 -9.78 17.85
N ASN A 516 -10.37 -8.86 17.86
CA ASN A 516 -10.63 -7.43 17.70
C ASN A 516 -10.28 -7.06 16.25
N VAL A 517 -11.18 -6.36 15.55
CA VAL A 517 -11.05 -6.06 14.12
C VAL A 517 -11.52 -4.64 13.85
N GLN A 518 -10.86 -3.94 12.94
CA GLN A 518 -11.21 -2.60 12.49
C GLN A 518 -11.28 -2.57 10.96
N LEU A 519 -12.20 -1.77 10.42
CA LEU A 519 -12.37 -1.60 8.97
C LEU A 519 -11.67 -0.32 8.52
N PHE A 520 -11.02 -0.39 7.37
CA PHE A 520 -10.27 0.69 6.76
C PHE A 520 -10.64 0.82 5.28
N ARG A 521 -10.57 2.02 4.73
CA ARG A 521 -10.85 2.28 3.30
C ARG A 521 -9.88 3.26 2.67
N SER A 522 -9.91 3.26 1.35
CA SER A 522 -9.57 4.40 0.51
C SER A 522 -10.83 4.74 -0.26
N ILE A 523 -11.51 5.84 0.04
CA ILE A 523 -12.75 6.24 -0.65
C ILE A 523 -13.05 7.72 -0.40
N ASP A 524 -13.73 8.40 -1.32
CA ASP A 524 -14.12 9.81 -1.15
C ASP A 524 -15.64 10.02 -1.13
N GLY A 525 -16.04 11.25 -0.80
CA GLY A 525 -17.43 11.72 -0.84
C GLY A 525 -18.07 11.72 -2.24
N GLY A 526 -17.29 11.49 -3.31
CA GLY A 526 -17.78 11.26 -4.66
C GLY A 526 -18.31 9.83 -4.84
N ALA A 527 -17.72 8.87 -4.12
CA ALA A 527 -18.09 7.46 -4.14
C ALA A 527 -18.99 7.00 -2.97
N ALA A 528 -18.94 7.67 -1.81
CA ALA A 528 -19.71 7.30 -0.62
C ALA A 528 -20.52 8.48 -0.05
N ALA A 529 -21.79 8.23 0.30
CA ALA A 529 -22.64 9.20 0.97
C ALA A 529 -22.47 9.16 2.50
N GLY A 530 -22.86 10.23 3.20
CA GLY A 530 -22.95 10.23 4.67
C GLY A 530 -21.61 10.37 5.43
N PHE A 531 -20.59 10.96 4.81
CA PHE A 531 -19.43 11.48 5.55
C PHE A 531 -19.78 12.75 6.34
N PRO A 532 -19.06 13.07 7.43
CA PRO A 532 -19.20 14.35 8.14
C PRO A 532 -18.85 15.55 7.24
N GLU A 533 -19.66 16.60 7.30
CA GLU A 533 -19.46 17.83 6.51
C GLU A 533 -18.63 18.89 7.26
N SER A 534 -18.59 18.86 8.60
CA SER A 534 -17.82 19.82 9.39
C SER A 534 -16.33 19.42 9.48
N PRO A 535 -15.38 20.36 9.36
CA PRO A 535 -13.95 20.06 9.42
C PRO A 535 -13.50 19.37 10.70
N GLU A 536 -14.11 19.71 11.84
CA GLU A 536 -13.84 19.10 13.14
C GLU A 536 -14.18 17.60 13.15
N ALA A 537 -15.41 17.23 12.80
CA ALA A 537 -15.84 15.83 12.75
C ALA A 537 -15.14 15.04 11.63
N ALA A 538 -14.74 15.70 10.54
CA ALA A 538 -13.89 15.10 9.52
C ALA A 538 -12.50 14.74 10.09
N ALA A 539 -11.84 15.68 10.78
CA ALA A 539 -10.53 15.48 11.38
C ALA A 539 -10.54 14.45 12.53
N GLU A 540 -11.61 14.37 13.32
CA GLU A 540 -11.83 13.30 14.33
C GLU A 540 -11.87 11.91 13.68
N ALA A 541 -12.47 11.79 12.49
CA ALA A 541 -12.54 10.57 11.70
C ALA A 541 -11.31 10.35 10.80
N GLY A 542 -10.29 11.21 10.87
CA GLY A 542 -9.09 11.17 10.03
C GLY A 542 -9.32 11.46 8.54
N LEU A 543 -10.47 12.02 8.20
CA LEU A 543 -10.80 12.39 6.84
C LEU A 543 -10.07 13.68 6.46
N VAL A 544 -9.58 13.75 5.23
CA VAL A 544 -8.83 14.90 4.72
C VAL A 544 -9.54 15.54 3.54
N SER A 545 -9.46 16.87 3.42
CA SER A 545 -10.03 17.57 2.26
C SER A 545 -9.27 17.22 0.98
N GLY A 546 -10.02 16.88 -0.06
CA GLY A 546 -9.52 16.77 -1.42
C GLY A 546 -9.58 18.10 -2.17
N LYS A 547 -9.68 18.01 -3.49
CA LYS A 547 -9.99 19.12 -4.39
C LYS A 547 -11.47 19.49 -4.32
N ASP A 548 -12.35 18.51 -4.51
CA ASP A 548 -13.79 18.73 -4.62
C ASP A 548 -14.60 17.83 -3.67
N ASN A 549 -14.00 16.79 -3.08
CA ASN A 549 -14.62 15.87 -2.11
C ASN A 549 -13.79 15.70 -0.82
N ILE A 550 -14.43 15.21 0.25
CA ILE A 550 -13.76 14.71 1.46
C ILE A 550 -13.22 13.29 1.21
N ILE A 551 -12.05 12.94 1.76
CA ILE A 551 -11.33 11.69 1.50
C ILE A 551 -11.12 10.87 2.79
N ASP A 552 -11.53 9.61 2.77
CA ASP A 552 -11.14 8.55 3.71
C ASP A 552 -9.89 7.85 3.16
N ARG A 553 -8.79 7.91 3.92
CA ARG A 553 -7.47 7.34 3.61
C ARG A 553 -7.01 6.34 4.68
N SER A 554 -7.95 5.83 5.47
CA SER A 554 -7.68 5.05 6.68
C SER A 554 -6.91 3.73 6.43
N ILE A 555 -6.87 3.20 5.20
CA ILE A 555 -5.95 2.09 4.85
C ILE A 555 -4.50 2.51 5.01
N GLN A 556 -4.09 3.62 4.41
CA GLN A 556 -2.70 4.09 4.47
C GLN A 556 -2.27 4.28 5.93
N ASP A 557 -3.16 4.88 6.72
CA ASP A 557 -2.93 5.19 8.12
C ASP A 557 -2.85 3.90 8.97
N ALA A 558 -3.68 2.89 8.69
CA ALA A 558 -3.60 1.58 9.32
C ALA A 558 -2.28 0.85 9.01
N TYR A 559 -1.78 0.92 7.77
CA TYR A 559 -0.46 0.40 7.40
C TYR A 559 0.66 1.14 8.14
N ILE A 560 0.65 2.47 8.16
CA ILE A 560 1.63 3.30 8.90
C ILE A 560 1.67 2.90 10.39
N HIS A 561 0.50 2.82 11.04
CA HIS A 561 0.41 2.42 12.46
C HIS A 561 0.84 0.98 12.72
N ALA A 562 0.62 0.06 11.76
CA ALA A 562 1.07 -1.33 11.88
C ALA A 562 2.61 -1.45 11.76
N ILE A 563 3.21 -0.74 10.81
CA ILE A 563 4.67 -0.68 10.63
C ILE A 563 5.33 -0.02 11.85
N ARG A 564 4.82 1.13 12.31
CA ARG A 564 5.39 1.86 13.46
C ARG A 564 5.40 1.05 14.75
N ARG A 565 4.34 0.28 15.05
CA ARG A 565 4.32 -0.55 16.27
C ARG A 565 5.20 -1.81 16.19
N ALA A 566 5.53 -2.29 14.98
CA ALA A 566 6.31 -3.51 14.77
C ALA A 566 7.62 -3.53 15.58
N LYS A 567 7.97 -4.70 16.12
CA LYS A 567 9.16 -4.91 16.95
C LYS A 567 9.97 -6.16 16.62
N ASP A 568 9.42 -7.15 15.92
CA ASP A 568 10.08 -8.43 15.63
C ASP A 568 10.26 -8.60 14.11
N PHE A 569 9.19 -8.56 13.33
CA PHE A 569 9.25 -8.70 11.88
C PHE A 569 7.98 -8.19 11.17
N ILE A 570 8.10 -7.96 9.86
CA ILE A 570 6.98 -7.69 8.96
C ILE A 570 7.06 -8.67 7.76
N TYR A 571 5.94 -9.29 7.42
CA TYR A 571 5.75 -10.09 6.21
C TYR A 571 4.67 -9.44 5.34
N ILE A 572 4.99 -9.14 4.09
CA ILE A 572 4.10 -8.51 3.12
C ILE A 572 3.99 -9.41 1.90
N GLU A 573 2.77 -9.59 1.41
CA GLU A 573 2.50 -10.10 0.08
C GLU A 573 1.67 -9.02 -0.63
N ASN A 574 2.15 -8.52 -1.77
CA ASN A 574 1.45 -7.45 -2.49
C ASN A 574 1.67 -7.46 -4.01
N GLN A 575 0.59 -7.25 -4.77
CA GLN A 575 0.62 -7.09 -6.24
C GLN A 575 1.56 -5.97 -6.73
N TYR A 576 1.69 -4.90 -5.94
CA TYR A 576 2.58 -3.78 -6.23
C TYR A 576 3.38 -3.41 -4.99
N PHE A 577 4.64 -3.00 -5.19
CA PHE A 577 5.44 -2.41 -4.12
C PHE A 577 6.22 -1.20 -4.65
N LEU A 578 5.56 -0.04 -4.67
CA LEU A 578 6.15 1.23 -5.10
C LEU A 578 5.57 2.39 -4.30
N GLY A 579 6.36 3.43 -4.02
CA GLY A 579 5.87 4.61 -3.31
C GLY A 579 6.92 5.40 -2.55
N SER A 580 6.46 6.36 -1.74
CA SER A 580 7.28 7.35 -1.04
C SER A 580 8.19 8.16 -1.98
N SER A 581 7.67 8.56 -3.15
CA SER A 581 8.48 9.19 -4.21
C SER A 581 9.15 10.50 -3.81
N PHE A 582 8.64 11.19 -2.79
CA PHE A 582 9.27 12.37 -2.18
C PHE A 582 10.70 12.12 -1.67
N ALA A 583 11.08 10.87 -1.43
CA ALA A 583 12.40 10.47 -0.96
C ALA A 583 13.20 9.64 -1.99
N TRP A 584 12.72 9.52 -3.23
CA TRP A 584 13.50 8.90 -4.30
C TRP A 584 14.64 9.83 -4.76
N ALA A 585 15.72 9.24 -5.28
CA ALA A 585 16.78 10.00 -5.92
C ALA A 585 16.28 10.68 -7.21
N ALA A 586 16.69 11.92 -7.43
CA ALA A 586 16.39 12.71 -8.64
C ALA A 586 17.27 12.28 -9.85
N ASP A 587 17.28 10.98 -10.14
CA ASP A 587 18.04 10.36 -11.23
C ASP A 587 17.13 10.07 -12.43
N GLY A 588 17.26 10.86 -13.50
CA GLY A 588 16.39 10.80 -14.68
C GLY A 588 14.92 11.20 -14.43
N ILE A 589 14.59 11.69 -13.23
CA ILE A 589 13.26 12.15 -12.81
C ILE A 589 13.35 13.40 -11.93
N THR A 590 12.26 14.16 -11.93
CA THR A 590 11.89 15.09 -10.84
C THR A 590 10.99 14.32 -9.87
N PRO A 591 11.44 13.93 -8.66
CA PRO A 591 10.65 13.08 -7.77
C PRO A 591 9.30 13.70 -7.33
N GLU A 592 9.22 15.03 -7.34
CA GLU A 592 8.02 15.82 -7.06
C GLU A 592 6.93 15.67 -8.14
N ASP A 593 7.29 15.38 -9.39
CA ASP A 593 6.32 15.20 -10.49
C ASP A 593 5.63 13.82 -10.42
N ILE A 594 6.22 12.85 -9.72
CA ILE A 594 5.73 11.47 -9.61
C ILE A 594 4.46 11.37 -8.76
N ASN A 595 4.39 12.14 -7.66
CA ASN A 595 3.26 12.17 -6.72
C ASN A 595 2.82 10.81 -6.15
N ALA A 596 3.75 9.86 -5.96
CA ALA A 596 3.50 8.63 -5.21
C ALA A 596 3.84 8.82 -3.72
N LEU A 597 3.08 9.70 -3.06
CA LEU A 597 3.42 10.30 -1.77
C LEU A 597 3.11 9.45 -0.54
N HIS A 598 2.46 8.29 -0.66
CA HIS A 598 2.18 7.43 0.49
C HIS A 598 3.45 6.92 1.18
N LEU A 599 3.36 6.68 2.49
CA LEU A 599 4.55 6.52 3.34
C LEU A 599 5.06 5.08 3.50
N ILE A 600 4.35 4.07 3.01
CA ILE A 600 4.58 2.66 3.38
C ILE A 600 6.05 2.21 3.16
N PRO A 601 6.66 2.40 1.98
CA PRO A 601 8.07 2.05 1.77
C PRO A 601 9.04 2.78 2.71
N LYS A 602 8.86 4.09 2.94
CA LYS A 602 9.75 4.86 3.82
C LYS A 602 9.54 4.54 5.30
N GLU A 603 8.32 4.25 5.75
CA GLU A 603 8.06 3.78 7.12
C GLU A 603 8.73 2.42 7.37
N LEU A 604 8.73 1.51 6.38
CA LEU A 604 9.42 0.22 6.48
C LEU A 604 10.93 0.39 6.60
N SER A 605 11.56 1.23 5.75
CA SER A 605 13.01 1.45 5.84
C SER A 605 13.40 2.21 7.11
N LEU A 606 12.68 3.27 7.50
CA LEU A 606 12.93 3.98 8.77
C LEU A 606 12.71 3.08 10.00
N LYS A 607 11.74 2.17 9.96
CA LYS A 607 11.60 1.14 11.00
C LYS A 607 12.86 0.27 11.07
N ILE A 608 13.35 -0.27 9.96
CA ILE A 608 14.58 -1.07 9.92
C ILE A 608 15.78 -0.26 10.46
N VAL A 609 15.98 0.98 9.98
CA VAL A 609 17.03 1.90 10.44
C VAL A 609 16.98 2.06 11.96
N SER A 610 15.81 2.37 12.53
CA SER A 610 15.64 2.56 13.97
C SER A 610 15.94 1.31 14.81
N LYS A 611 15.90 0.11 14.21
CA LYS A 611 16.21 -1.17 14.86
C LYS A 611 17.69 -1.50 14.76
N ILE A 612 18.32 -1.20 13.62
CA ILE A 612 19.79 -1.22 13.44
C ILE A 612 20.46 -0.28 14.46
N GLU A 613 19.99 0.96 14.57
CA GLU A 613 20.49 1.95 15.53
C GLU A 613 20.37 1.53 17.00
N LYS A 614 19.38 0.68 17.33
CA LYS A 614 19.15 0.13 18.67
C LYS A 614 19.84 -1.22 18.90
N GLY A 615 20.46 -1.81 17.87
CA GLY A 615 21.02 -3.17 17.93
C GLY A 615 19.95 -4.26 18.14
N GLU A 616 18.70 -3.98 17.75
CA GLU A 616 17.57 -4.89 17.94
C GLU A 616 17.31 -5.71 16.67
N LYS A 617 17.10 -7.02 16.82
CA LYS A 617 16.72 -7.89 15.69
C LYS A 617 15.42 -7.40 15.05
N PHE A 618 15.41 -7.27 13.72
CA PHE A 618 14.22 -6.92 12.95
C PHE A 618 14.36 -7.30 11.48
N ARG A 619 13.30 -7.88 10.88
CA ARG A 619 13.33 -8.37 9.50
C ARG A 619 12.07 -7.95 8.74
N VAL A 620 12.24 -7.56 7.48
CA VAL A 620 11.13 -7.29 6.55
C VAL A 620 11.25 -8.20 5.35
N TYR A 621 10.19 -8.97 5.11
CA TYR A 621 10.06 -9.91 4.02
C TYR A 621 8.94 -9.43 3.11
N VAL A 622 9.21 -9.26 1.81
CA VAL A 622 8.22 -8.78 0.83
C VAL A 622 8.14 -9.76 -0.33
N VAL A 623 6.94 -10.23 -0.64
CA VAL A 623 6.64 -11.02 -1.85
C VAL A 623 5.82 -10.16 -2.79
N VAL A 624 6.31 -10.01 -4.03
CA VAL A 624 5.64 -9.31 -5.14
C VAL A 624 5.49 -10.28 -6.31
N PRO A 625 4.59 -10.04 -7.29
CA PRO A 625 4.61 -10.85 -8.51
C PRO A 625 5.93 -10.62 -9.27
N MET A 626 6.33 -11.56 -10.12
CA MET A 626 7.59 -11.44 -10.87
C MET A 626 7.56 -10.19 -11.77
N TRP A 627 6.41 -9.92 -12.38
CA TRP A 627 6.02 -8.62 -12.92
C TRP A 627 4.49 -8.44 -12.73
N PRO A 628 3.96 -7.21 -12.72
CA PRO A 628 2.51 -6.97 -12.76
C PRO A 628 1.82 -7.56 -14.00
N GLU A 629 0.65 -8.17 -13.82
CA GLU A 629 -0.19 -8.79 -14.86
C GLU A 629 -0.26 -7.98 -16.16
N GLY A 630 -0.04 -8.65 -17.30
CA GLY A 630 -0.06 -8.06 -18.62
C GLY A 630 1.21 -8.37 -19.43
N LEU A 631 1.30 -7.86 -20.65
CA LEU A 631 2.48 -8.10 -21.50
C LEU A 631 3.70 -7.46 -20.82
N PRO A 632 4.76 -8.21 -20.46
CA PRO A 632 5.82 -7.69 -19.59
C PRO A 632 6.74 -6.68 -20.31
N GLU A 633 6.79 -6.72 -21.64
CA GLU A 633 7.42 -5.71 -22.50
C GLU A 633 6.58 -4.43 -22.67
N SER A 634 5.34 -4.39 -22.16
CA SER A 634 4.46 -3.23 -22.30
C SER A 634 4.97 -2.00 -21.55
N ALA A 635 4.55 -0.82 -22.01
CA ALA A 635 4.86 0.46 -21.41
C ALA A 635 4.47 0.53 -19.93
N SER A 636 3.29 -0.02 -19.64
CA SER A 636 2.66 0.05 -18.33
C SER A 636 3.39 -0.84 -17.33
N VAL A 637 3.66 -2.10 -17.68
CA VAL A 637 4.43 -3.02 -16.83
C VAL A 637 5.87 -2.51 -16.64
N GLN A 638 6.52 -2.05 -17.72
CA GLN A 638 7.88 -1.51 -17.64
C GLN A 638 7.99 -0.25 -16.77
N ALA A 639 7.01 0.67 -16.82
CA ALA A 639 7.00 1.85 -15.96
C ALA A 639 6.83 1.48 -14.48
N ILE A 640 5.92 0.55 -14.18
CA ILE A 640 5.67 0.08 -12.81
C ILE A 640 6.92 -0.61 -12.24
N LEU A 641 7.63 -1.42 -13.04
CA LEU A 641 8.90 -2.04 -12.64
C LEU A 641 9.99 -1.01 -12.32
N ASP A 642 10.09 0.12 -13.06
CA ASP A 642 11.02 1.20 -12.72
C ASP A 642 10.63 1.91 -11.40
N TRP A 643 9.34 2.12 -11.14
CA TRP A 643 8.85 2.67 -9.87
C TRP A 643 9.12 1.73 -8.68
N GLN A 644 8.94 0.42 -8.86
CA GLN A 644 9.30 -0.60 -7.87
C GLN A 644 10.82 -0.60 -7.61
N ARG A 645 11.64 -0.58 -8.67
CA ARG A 645 13.10 -0.49 -8.58
C ARG A 645 13.56 0.74 -7.81
N ARG A 646 13.03 1.93 -8.10
CA ARG A 646 13.36 3.18 -7.37
C ARG A 646 12.97 3.11 -5.90
N THR A 647 11.85 2.46 -5.60
CA THR A 647 11.38 2.26 -4.23
C THR A 647 12.30 1.31 -3.47
N MET A 648 12.68 0.17 -4.06
CA MET A 648 13.69 -0.74 -3.52
C MET A 648 15.03 -0.03 -3.28
N GLN A 649 15.49 0.76 -4.26
CA GLN A 649 16.74 1.53 -4.18
C GLN A 649 16.73 2.52 -3.01
N MET A 650 15.65 3.30 -2.86
CA MET A 650 15.48 4.21 -1.72
C MET A 650 15.61 3.47 -0.39
N MET A 651 14.91 2.35 -0.23
CA MET A 651 14.90 1.59 1.03
C MET A 651 16.25 0.94 1.33
N TYR A 652 16.89 0.33 0.33
CA TYR A 652 18.22 -0.26 0.52
C TYR A 652 19.30 0.80 0.82
N LYS A 653 19.20 2.00 0.24
CA LYS A 653 20.10 3.12 0.59
C LYS A 653 19.96 3.58 2.04
N ASP A 654 18.74 3.68 2.56
CA ASP A 654 18.51 3.98 3.98
C ASP A 654 19.19 2.93 4.89
N ILE A 655 19.02 1.63 4.56
CA ILE A 655 19.54 0.50 5.36
C ILE A 655 21.08 0.45 5.30
N VAL A 656 21.67 0.56 4.11
CA VAL A 656 23.13 0.57 3.93
C VAL A 656 23.79 1.74 4.68
N GLN A 657 23.16 2.92 4.68
CA GLN A 657 23.65 4.07 5.44
C GLN A 657 23.61 3.81 6.95
N ALA A 658 22.54 3.21 7.47
CA ALA A 658 22.42 2.85 8.89
C ALA A 658 23.44 1.79 9.33
N LEU A 659 23.65 0.74 8.52
CA LEU A 659 24.67 -0.28 8.79
C LEU A 659 26.07 0.33 8.87
N ARG A 660 26.43 1.18 7.88
CA ARG A 660 27.71 1.91 7.86
C ARG A 660 27.88 2.86 9.04
N ALA A 661 26.82 3.55 9.47
CA ALA A 661 26.84 4.40 10.66
C ALA A 661 27.11 3.62 11.96
N GLN A 662 26.71 2.33 12.02
CA GLN A 662 27.06 1.42 13.11
C GLN A 662 28.39 0.66 12.90
N GLY A 663 29.10 0.91 11.79
CA GLY A 663 30.34 0.20 11.45
C GLY A 663 30.14 -1.26 11.03
N SER A 664 28.95 -1.64 10.56
CA SER A 664 28.63 -2.97 10.03
C SER A 664 28.72 -3.00 8.50
N GLU A 665 29.28 -4.09 7.99
CA GLU A 665 29.33 -4.44 6.55
C GLU A 665 28.41 -5.65 6.23
N GLU A 666 27.38 -5.89 7.06
CA GLU A 666 26.39 -6.93 6.82
C GLU A 666 25.61 -6.75 5.51
N ASP A 667 25.16 -7.86 4.94
CA ASP A 667 24.28 -7.85 3.78
C ASP A 667 22.93 -7.19 4.13
N PRO A 668 22.54 -6.07 3.48
CA PRO A 668 21.25 -5.43 3.75
C PRO A 668 20.05 -6.34 3.41
N ARG A 669 20.26 -7.40 2.62
CA ARG A 669 19.26 -8.44 2.33
C ARG A 669 18.94 -9.34 3.54
N ASN A 670 19.72 -9.27 4.61
CA ASN A 670 19.41 -9.85 5.92
C ASN A 670 18.55 -8.91 6.81
N TYR A 671 18.13 -7.75 6.30
CA TYR A 671 17.21 -6.83 6.98
C TYR A 671 15.93 -6.57 6.16
N LEU A 672 16.08 -6.38 4.85
CA LEU A 672 15.00 -6.24 3.88
C LEU A 672 15.20 -7.23 2.74
N THR A 673 14.25 -8.14 2.52
CA THR A 673 14.35 -9.13 1.45
C THR A 673 13.10 -9.14 0.57
N PHE A 674 13.32 -9.26 -0.75
CA PHE A 674 12.28 -9.28 -1.78
C PHE A 674 12.29 -10.63 -2.50
N PHE A 675 11.09 -11.17 -2.70
CA PHE A 675 10.82 -12.42 -3.41
C PHE A 675 9.74 -12.22 -4.45
N CYS A 676 9.65 -13.18 -5.36
CA CYS A 676 8.46 -13.43 -6.16
C CYS A 676 8.09 -14.91 -6.11
N LEU A 677 6.93 -15.29 -6.66
CA LEU A 677 6.53 -16.69 -6.75
C LEU A 677 6.64 -17.20 -8.19
N GLY A 678 6.99 -18.48 -8.33
CA GLY A 678 7.01 -19.17 -9.62
C GLY A 678 6.86 -20.67 -9.46
N ASN A 679 6.43 -21.33 -10.53
CA ASN A 679 6.33 -22.78 -10.59
C ASN A 679 7.09 -23.32 -11.80
N ARG A 680 7.44 -24.61 -11.75
CA ARG A 680 8.05 -25.33 -12.87
C ARG A 680 7.70 -26.80 -12.79
N GLU A 681 7.04 -27.32 -13.83
CA GLU A 681 6.43 -28.65 -13.81
C GLU A 681 6.99 -29.55 -14.91
N VAL A 682 7.61 -30.69 -14.55
CA VAL A 682 7.94 -31.72 -15.55
C VAL A 682 6.66 -32.20 -16.23
N LYS A 683 6.69 -32.37 -17.55
CA LYS A 683 5.56 -32.97 -18.28
C LYS A 683 5.41 -34.43 -17.84
N LYS A 684 4.19 -34.81 -17.42
CA LYS A 684 3.86 -36.17 -16.96
C LYS A 684 2.98 -36.89 -17.99
N GLU A 685 2.97 -38.22 -17.94
CA GLU A 685 2.06 -39.02 -18.76
C GLU A 685 0.60 -38.73 -18.38
N GLY A 686 -0.26 -38.53 -19.38
CA GLY A 686 -1.67 -38.18 -19.17
C GLY A 686 -1.97 -36.70 -18.92
N GLU A 687 -0.96 -35.82 -19.01
CA GLU A 687 -1.18 -34.37 -19.00
C GLU A 687 -1.92 -33.89 -20.27
N TYR A 688 -2.69 -32.80 -20.16
CA TYR A 688 -3.41 -32.19 -21.29
C TYR A 688 -2.50 -31.92 -22.50
N GLU A 689 -2.91 -32.43 -23.67
CA GLU A 689 -2.26 -32.16 -24.95
C GLU A 689 -3.09 -31.14 -25.75
N PRO A 690 -2.57 -29.93 -26.02
CA PRO A 690 -3.28 -28.92 -26.80
C PRO A 690 -3.39 -29.31 -28.27
N ALA A 691 -4.49 -28.87 -28.91
CA ALA A 691 -4.76 -29.11 -30.33
C ALA A 691 -3.91 -28.23 -31.26
N GLU A 692 -3.50 -27.06 -30.77
CA GLU A 692 -2.69 -26.05 -31.45
C GLU A 692 -1.37 -25.82 -30.68
N ARG A 693 -0.54 -24.89 -31.17
CA ARG A 693 0.66 -24.43 -30.47
C ARG A 693 0.78 -22.90 -30.54
N PRO A 694 1.56 -22.27 -29.64
CA PRO A 694 1.93 -20.86 -29.77
C PRO A 694 2.70 -20.56 -31.07
N ASP A 695 2.83 -19.28 -31.41
CA ASP A 695 3.70 -18.86 -32.51
C ASP A 695 5.17 -19.13 -32.18
N ALA A 696 5.95 -19.54 -33.20
CA ALA A 696 7.39 -19.73 -33.07
C ALA A 696 8.09 -18.44 -32.60
N ASP A 697 9.15 -18.59 -31.80
CA ASP A 697 9.93 -17.48 -31.20
C ASP A 697 9.15 -16.51 -30.29
N SER A 698 7.89 -16.83 -29.93
CA SER A 698 7.11 -16.07 -28.94
C SER A 698 7.55 -16.36 -27.50
N SER A 699 7.25 -15.44 -26.56
CA SER A 699 7.47 -15.68 -25.13
C SER A 699 6.59 -16.82 -24.59
N TYR A 700 5.40 -16.99 -25.19
CA TYR A 700 4.48 -18.09 -24.90
C TYR A 700 5.08 -19.46 -25.27
N MET A 701 5.67 -19.59 -26.46
CA MET A 701 6.37 -20.81 -26.85
C MET A 701 7.53 -21.13 -25.88
N ARG A 702 8.36 -20.13 -25.57
CA ARG A 702 9.51 -20.33 -24.65
C ARG A 702 9.05 -20.78 -23.27
N ALA A 703 8.04 -20.14 -22.67
CA ALA A 703 7.50 -20.55 -21.36
C ALA A 703 6.85 -21.94 -21.40
N GLN A 704 6.16 -22.29 -22.49
CA GLN A 704 5.59 -23.62 -22.71
C GLN A 704 6.67 -24.71 -22.82
N GLU A 705 7.76 -24.45 -23.54
CA GLU A 705 8.88 -25.39 -23.71
C GLU A 705 9.80 -25.46 -22.48
N ALA A 706 10.08 -24.33 -21.82
CA ALA A 706 10.85 -24.24 -20.58
C ALA A 706 10.06 -24.70 -19.34
N ARG A 707 8.76 -24.93 -19.49
CA ARG A 707 7.84 -25.54 -18.51
C ARG A 707 7.67 -24.76 -17.21
N ARG A 708 7.85 -23.44 -17.27
CA ARG A 708 7.88 -22.52 -16.13
C ARG A 708 7.00 -21.29 -16.36
N PHE A 709 6.49 -20.73 -15.29
CA PHE A 709 5.89 -19.39 -15.28
C PHE A 709 5.86 -18.84 -13.85
N MET A 710 5.65 -17.53 -13.71
CA MET A 710 5.38 -16.96 -12.38
C MET A 710 4.05 -17.49 -11.83
N ILE A 711 3.95 -17.55 -10.51
CA ILE A 711 2.66 -17.62 -9.81
C ILE A 711 2.29 -16.18 -9.52
N TYR A 712 1.12 -15.74 -9.95
CA TYR A 712 0.76 -14.34 -9.83
C TYR A 712 0.35 -14.02 -8.40
N VAL A 713 1.17 -13.20 -7.73
CA VAL A 713 0.88 -12.67 -6.39
C VAL A 713 -0.11 -11.53 -6.55
N HIS A 714 -1.39 -11.86 -6.56
CA HIS A 714 -2.45 -10.85 -6.50
C HIS A 714 -2.79 -10.43 -5.07
N THR A 715 -2.25 -11.10 -4.05
CA THR A 715 -2.43 -10.76 -2.63
C THR A 715 -2.34 -9.26 -2.33
N LYS A 716 -3.11 -8.79 -1.34
CA LYS A 716 -2.87 -7.51 -0.64
C LYS A 716 -2.94 -7.69 0.87
N MET A 717 -1.83 -8.11 1.47
CA MET A 717 -1.78 -8.53 2.86
C MET A 717 -0.48 -8.09 3.56
N MET A 718 -0.58 -7.82 4.87
CA MET A 718 0.58 -7.60 5.73
C MET A 718 0.38 -8.24 7.10
N ILE A 719 1.34 -9.05 7.55
CA ILE A 719 1.43 -9.63 8.89
C ILE A 719 2.57 -8.94 9.66
N VAL A 720 2.31 -8.60 10.92
CA VAL A 720 3.27 -7.96 11.82
C VAL A 720 3.40 -8.77 13.11
N ASP A 721 4.64 -9.11 13.47
CA ASP A 721 5.02 -9.77 14.72
C ASP A 721 4.21 -11.05 15.08
N ASP A 722 3.72 -11.79 14.07
CA ASP A 722 2.78 -12.94 14.16
C ASP A 722 1.45 -12.64 14.93
N GLU A 723 1.18 -11.38 15.29
CA GLU A 723 0.06 -10.98 16.17
C GLU A 723 -0.99 -10.06 15.53
N TYR A 724 -0.66 -9.35 14.45
CA TYR A 724 -1.57 -8.45 13.74
C TYR A 724 -1.51 -8.69 12.24
N ILE A 725 -2.67 -8.62 11.57
CA ILE A 725 -2.80 -8.82 10.12
C ILE A 725 -3.67 -7.71 9.51
N ILE A 726 -3.34 -7.31 8.28
CA ILE A 726 -4.20 -6.54 7.36
C ILE A 726 -4.48 -7.40 6.14
N ILE A 727 -5.73 -7.49 5.70
CA ILE A 727 -6.17 -8.12 4.45
C ILE A 727 -7.17 -7.18 3.77
N GLY A 728 -7.03 -6.97 2.45
CA GLY A 728 -7.96 -6.11 1.72
C GLY A 728 -7.74 -6.16 0.21
N SER A 729 -8.23 -5.13 -0.47
CA SER A 729 -8.06 -4.92 -1.91
C SER A 729 -6.91 -3.97 -2.26
N ALA A 730 -6.42 -3.19 -1.29
CA ALA A 730 -5.46 -2.09 -1.52
C ALA A 730 -4.02 -2.54 -1.72
N ASN A 731 -3.44 -2.20 -2.86
CA ASN A 731 -2.05 -2.46 -3.16
C ASN A 731 -1.08 -1.45 -2.49
N ILE A 732 0.21 -1.78 -2.37
CA ILE A 732 1.24 -0.82 -1.95
C ILE A 732 1.67 0.00 -3.18
N ASN A 733 0.75 0.87 -3.59
CA ASN A 733 0.91 1.89 -4.60
C ASN A 733 0.04 3.11 -4.23
N GLN A 734 0.27 4.27 -4.85
CA GLN A 734 -0.52 5.47 -4.64
C GLN A 734 -1.96 5.29 -5.12
N ARG A 735 -2.21 4.63 -6.26
CA ARG A 735 -3.56 4.30 -6.75
C ARG A 735 -4.49 3.78 -5.64
N SER A 736 -3.98 2.91 -4.77
CA SER A 736 -4.73 2.31 -3.66
C SER A 736 -4.61 3.09 -2.36
N MET A 737 -3.45 3.67 -2.06
CA MET A 737 -3.15 4.30 -0.76
C MET A 737 -3.57 5.77 -0.66
N ASP A 738 -3.91 6.42 -1.76
CA ASP A 738 -4.24 7.85 -1.83
C ASP A 738 -5.54 8.24 -1.09
N GLY A 739 -6.56 7.41 -1.20
CA GLY A 739 -7.92 7.70 -0.74
C GLY A 739 -8.86 8.24 -1.84
N ALA A 740 -8.34 9.03 -2.79
CA ALA A 740 -9.14 9.70 -3.82
C ALA A 740 -8.90 9.20 -5.26
N ARG A 741 -8.05 8.17 -5.41
CA ARG A 741 -7.79 7.44 -6.66
C ARG A 741 -8.75 6.25 -6.81
N ASP A 742 -8.29 5.01 -6.73
CA ASP A 742 -9.19 3.84 -6.72
C ASP A 742 -9.91 3.73 -5.36
N SER A 743 -11.14 3.19 -5.35
CA SER A 743 -11.81 2.91 -4.07
C SER A 743 -11.43 1.53 -3.55
N GLU A 744 -10.97 1.44 -2.31
CA GLU A 744 -10.43 0.23 -1.68
C GLU A 744 -11.09 -0.06 -0.33
N ILE A 745 -10.93 -1.30 0.16
CA ILE A 745 -11.36 -1.74 1.49
C ILE A 745 -10.33 -2.71 2.08
N ALA A 746 -10.08 -2.61 3.38
CA ALA A 746 -9.27 -3.57 4.11
C ALA A 746 -9.78 -3.76 5.53
N MET A 747 -9.66 -4.98 6.05
CA MET A 747 -9.75 -5.24 7.48
C MET A 747 -8.33 -5.19 8.07
N GLY A 748 -8.23 -4.83 9.35
CA GLY A 748 -7.06 -5.16 10.15
C GLY A 748 -7.47 -5.66 11.53
N GLY A 749 -6.80 -6.69 12.03
CA GLY A 749 -7.24 -7.38 13.24
C GLY A 749 -6.15 -8.18 13.95
N TYR A 750 -6.48 -8.56 15.18
CA TYR A 750 -5.65 -9.38 16.05
C TYR A 750 -6.53 -10.18 17.03
N GLN A 751 -5.97 -11.28 17.54
CA GLN A 751 -6.56 -12.02 18.66
C GLN A 751 -5.98 -11.49 19.98
N PRO A 752 -6.78 -10.88 20.89
CA PRO A 752 -6.27 -10.18 22.07
C PRO A 752 -5.57 -11.09 23.09
N HIS A 753 -5.74 -12.40 22.99
CA HIS A 753 -5.09 -13.41 23.85
C HIS A 753 -3.86 -14.09 23.21
N HIS A 754 -3.52 -13.73 21.97
CA HIS A 754 -2.40 -14.30 21.21
C HIS A 754 -1.41 -13.23 20.74
N LEU A 755 -1.05 -12.32 21.64
CA LEU A 755 -0.11 -11.23 21.41
C LEU A 755 1.34 -11.64 21.66
N SER A 756 2.28 -11.07 20.89
CA SER A 756 3.72 -11.31 20.97
C SER A 756 4.44 -10.45 22.03
N HIS A 757 3.73 -9.99 23.07
CA HIS A 757 4.27 -9.04 24.07
C HIS A 757 5.16 -9.69 25.16
N ARG A 758 4.86 -10.92 25.60
CA ARG A 758 5.61 -11.63 26.67
C ARG A 758 6.03 -13.05 26.30
N GLN A 759 5.49 -13.57 25.22
CA GLN A 759 5.71 -14.88 24.64
C GLN A 759 5.41 -14.75 23.14
N PRO A 760 5.95 -15.60 22.25
CA PRO A 760 5.63 -15.53 20.83
C PRO A 760 4.12 -15.68 20.58
N ALA A 761 3.60 -14.94 19.60
CA ALA A 761 2.23 -15.13 19.13
C ALA A 761 2.10 -16.49 18.43
N ARG A 762 1.09 -17.27 18.83
CA ARG A 762 0.81 -18.63 18.36
C ARG A 762 -0.70 -18.87 18.16
N GLY A 763 -1.40 -17.81 17.74
CA GLY A 763 -2.82 -17.85 17.35
C GLY A 763 -3.00 -18.14 15.86
N GLN A 764 -4.18 -17.81 15.33
CA GLN A 764 -4.54 -18.03 13.93
C GLN A 764 -3.62 -17.30 12.94
N ILE A 765 -3.17 -16.08 13.26
CA ILE A 765 -2.25 -15.30 12.39
C ILE A 765 -0.92 -16.04 12.21
N HIS A 766 -0.33 -16.53 13.30
CA HIS A 766 0.86 -17.39 13.25
C HIS A 766 0.61 -18.67 12.43
N GLY A 767 -0.52 -19.34 12.65
CA GLY A 767 -0.89 -20.55 11.91
C GLY A 767 -0.99 -20.31 10.40
N PHE A 768 -1.65 -19.22 10.02
CA PHE A 768 -1.80 -18.77 8.64
C PHE A 768 -0.46 -18.42 8.01
N ARG A 769 0.38 -17.64 8.70
CA ARG A 769 1.72 -17.25 8.25
C ARG A 769 2.62 -18.47 8.03
N MET A 770 2.56 -19.46 8.92
CA MET A 770 3.25 -20.74 8.76
C MET A 770 2.69 -21.57 7.58
N SER A 771 1.39 -21.47 7.28
CA SER A 771 0.74 -22.15 6.15
C SER A 771 1.15 -21.57 4.79
N LEU A 772 1.23 -20.24 4.69
CA LEU A 772 1.78 -19.54 3.51
C LEU A 772 3.27 -19.88 3.33
N TRP A 773 4.04 -19.87 4.41
CA TRP A 773 5.46 -20.24 4.34
C TRP A 773 5.67 -21.71 3.96
N TYR A 774 4.76 -22.62 4.35
CA TYR A 774 4.80 -24.01 3.90
C TYR A 774 4.57 -24.15 2.40
N GLU A 775 3.59 -23.44 1.84
CA GLU A 775 3.35 -23.37 0.40
C GLU A 775 4.59 -22.83 -0.32
N HIS A 776 5.01 -21.62 0.05
CA HIS A 776 6.07 -20.90 -0.65
C HIS A 776 7.43 -21.58 -0.54
N LEU A 777 7.77 -22.17 0.61
CA LEU A 777 9.07 -22.82 0.82
C LEU A 777 9.03 -24.35 0.61
N GLY A 778 7.86 -24.93 0.31
CA GLY A 778 7.67 -26.38 0.20
C GLY A 778 7.93 -27.18 1.49
N MET A 779 8.22 -26.51 2.60
CA MET A 779 8.65 -27.12 3.86
C MET A 779 8.38 -26.22 5.06
N LEU A 780 8.32 -26.85 6.24
CA LEU A 780 8.43 -26.15 7.52
C LEU A 780 9.79 -26.40 8.15
N ASP A 781 10.22 -25.46 8.99
CA ASP A 781 11.47 -25.54 9.73
C ASP A 781 11.36 -24.82 11.08
N GLU A 782 12.21 -25.19 12.04
CA GLU A 782 12.22 -24.57 13.37
C GLU A 782 12.60 -23.09 13.32
N THR A 783 13.47 -22.66 12.39
CA THR A 783 13.83 -21.23 12.29
C THR A 783 12.64 -20.35 11.90
N PHE A 784 11.67 -20.89 11.15
CA PHE A 784 10.46 -20.17 10.71
C PHE A 784 9.49 -19.87 11.87
N LEU A 785 9.76 -20.38 13.08
CA LEU A 785 9.02 -20.02 14.29
C LEU A 785 9.41 -18.63 14.84
N ASP A 786 10.57 -18.10 14.46
CA ASP A 786 11.03 -16.75 14.80
C ASP A 786 11.59 -16.02 13.55
N PRO A 787 10.72 -15.34 12.78
CA PRO A 787 11.15 -14.56 11.62
C PRO A 787 11.96 -13.30 11.96
N SER A 788 12.18 -12.94 13.24
CA SER A 788 13.14 -11.87 13.58
C SER A 788 14.60 -12.35 13.51
N SER A 789 14.82 -13.66 13.58
CA SER A 789 16.14 -14.28 13.66
C SER A 789 16.95 -14.14 12.36
N VAL A 790 18.28 -14.09 12.48
CA VAL A 790 19.20 -14.08 11.31
C VAL A 790 19.09 -15.41 10.59
N GLU A 791 19.04 -16.48 11.38
CA GLU A 791 18.94 -17.87 10.98
C GLU A 791 17.68 -18.15 10.14
N CYS A 792 16.58 -17.43 10.39
CA CYS A 792 15.38 -17.49 9.58
C CYS A 792 15.54 -16.78 8.22
N ILE A 793 15.98 -15.51 8.21
CA ILE A 793 16.12 -14.76 6.94
C ILE A 793 17.19 -15.35 6.03
N GLU A 794 18.34 -15.78 6.56
CA GLU A 794 19.39 -16.44 5.77
C GLU A 794 18.91 -17.77 5.18
N LYS A 795 18.08 -18.53 5.92
CA LYS A 795 17.52 -19.78 5.42
C LYS A 795 16.48 -19.56 4.33
N ALA A 796 15.58 -18.59 4.51
CA ALA A 796 14.60 -18.20 3.49
C ALA A 796 15.30 -17.68 2.22
N ASN A 797 16.26 -16.75 2.36
CA ASN A 797 17.07 -16.22 1.26
C ASN A 797 17.76 -17.36 0.48
N ARG A 798 18.50 -18.24 1.17
CA ARG A 798 19.22 -19.36 0.53
C ARG A 798 18.30 -20.38 -0.14
N ILE A 799 17.11 -20.65 0.41
CA ILE A 799 16.10 -21.50 -0.25
C ILE A 799 15.62 -20.81 -1.53
N SER A 800 15.32 -19.51 -1.46
CA SER A 800 14.80 -18.74 -2.59
C SER A 800 15.81 -18.51 -3.72
N GLU A 801 17.11 -18.42 -3.39
CA GLU A 801 18.21 -18.40 -4.37
C GLU A 801 18.30 -19.76 -5.08
N LYS A 802 18.26 -20.87 -4.33
CA LYS A 802 18.24 -22.22 -4.92
C LYS A 802 17.00 -22.46 -5.80
N TYR A 803 15.83 -21.96 -5.41
CA TYR A 803 14.62 -22.08 -6.24
C TYR A 803 14.69 -21.19 -7.47
N TRP A 804 15.30 -19.99 -7.38
CA TRP A 804 15.62 -19.19 -8.57
C TRP A 804 16.56 -19.93 -9.52
N ASP A 805 17.61 -20.59 -9.03
CA ASP A 805 18.51 -21.39 -9.88
C ASP A 805 17.75 -22.52 -10.62
N LEU A 806 16.88 -23.24 -9.91
CA LEU A 806 16.05 -24.32 -10.49
C LEU A 806 14.98 -23.80 -11.46
N TYR A 807 14.39 -22.65 -11.19
CA TYR A 807 13.43 -21.98 -12.06
C TYR A 807 14.09 -21.46 -13.33
N SER A 808 15.24 -20.81 -13.20
CA SER A 808 15.96 -20.13 -14.28
C SER A 808 16.82 -21.04 -15.15
N SER A 809 17.24 -22.22 -14.66
CA SER A 809 18.01 -23.23 -15.41
C SER A 809 17.42 -23.58 -16.79
N GLU A 810 18.28 -23.85 -17.76
CA GLU A 810 17.88 -24.42 -19.06
C GLU A 810 17.44 -25.90 -18.96
N SER A 811 17.98 -26.65 -18.00
CA SER A 811 17.57 -28.04 -17.75
C SER A 811 16.42 -28.12 -16.75
N LEU A 812 15.57 -29.15 -16.94
CA LEU A 812 14.48 -29.49 -16.04
C LEU A 812 14.48 -31.01 -15.77
N GLU A 813 14.78 -31.39 -14.53
CA GLU A 813 14.84 -32.79 -14.09
C GLU A 813 13.64 -33.20 -13.23
N HIS A 814 13.16 -32.29 -12.38
CA HIS A 814 12.11 -32.50 -11.38
C HIS A 814 11.22 -31.26 -11.26
N ASP A 815 10.03 -31.41 -10.67
CA ASP A 815 9.18 -30.28 -10.28
C ASP A 815 9.91 -29.33 -9.32
N LEU A 816 9.56 -28.04 -9.37
CA LEU A 816 10.11 -27.06 -8.43
C LEU A 816 9.69 -27.44 -7.00
N PRO A 817 10.61 -27.55 -6.01
CA PRO A 817 10.26 -28.08 -4.69
C PRO A 817 9.41 -27.16 -3.80
N GLY A 818 9.25 -25.90 -4.20
CA GLY A 818 8.49 -24.83 -3.54
C GLY A 818 8.54 -23.58 -4.43
N HIS A 819 7.74 -22.57 -4.12
CA HIS A 819 7.44 -21.47 -5.05
C HIS A 819 8.25 -20.17 -4.84
N LEU A 820 8.85 -19.97 -3.67
CA LEU A 820 9.51 -18.72 -3.30
C LEU A 820 10.82 -18.53 -4.06
N LEU A 821 10.85 -17.59 -5.00
CA LEU A 821 12.03 -17.21 -5.77
C LEU A 821 12.63 -15.93 -5.19
N ARG A 822 13.96 -15.83 -5.11
CA ARG A 822 14.61 -14.54 -4.85
C ARG A 822 14.19 -13.57 -5.97
N TYR A 823 13.73 -12.36 -5.64
CA TYR A 823 13.41 -11.38 -6.68
C TYR A 823 14.70 -11.07 -7.47
N PRO A 824 14.70 -11.19 -8.82
CA PRO A 824 15.92 -11.33 -9.61
C PRO A 824 16.64 -10.00 -9.86
N ILE A 825 17.12 -9.38 -8.78
CA ILE A 825 17.93 -8.16 -8.78
C ILE A 825 19.15 -8.31 -7.86
N GLY A 826 20.22 -7.60 -8.21
CA GLY A 826 21.33 -7.35 -7.31
C GLY A 826 21.10 -6.09 -6.46
N VAL A 827 21.76 -6.03 -5.31
CA VAL A 827 21.92 -4.83 -4.49
C VAL A 827 23.42 -4.64 -4.31
N ASP A 828 23.95 -3.50 -4.73
CA ASP A 828 25.38 -3.21 -4.60
C ASP A 828 25.76 -2.66 -3.22
N SER A 829 27.05 -2.36 -3.02
CA SER A 829 27.57 -1.86 -1.74
C SER A 829 27.02 -0.50 -1.33
N GLU A 830 26.50 0.30 -2.26
CA GLU A 830 25.90 1.61 -2.02
C GLU A 830 24.37 1.55 -1.88
N GLY A 831 23.75 0.38 -2.11
CA GLY A 831 22.30 0.19 -2.12
C GLY A 831 21.65 0.50 -3.48
N ASP A 832 22.42 0.61 -4.56
CA ASP A 832 21.88 0.70 -5.91
C ASP A 832 21.43 -0.67 -6.44
N ILE A 833 20.32 -0.67 -7.21
CA ILE A 833 19.70 -1.89 -7.74
C ILE A 833 20.33 -2.22 -9.09
N THR A 834 20.85 -3.43 -9.22
CA THR A 834 21.58 -3.90 -10.41
C THR A 834 20.87 -5.09 -11.07
N GLU A 835 21.15 -5.30 -12.36
CA GLU A 835 20.69 -6.49 -13.09
C GLU A 835 21.29 -7.74 -12.45
N PHE A 836 20.52 -8.81 -12.33
CA PHE A 836 21.03 -10.07 -11.77
C PHE A 836 21.99 -10.73 -12.79
N PRO A 837 23.14 -11.30 -12.38
CA PRO A 837 24.15 -11.77 -13.32
C PRO A 837 23.60 -12.77 -14.36
N GLY A 838 23.61 -12.38 -15.63
CA GLY A 838 23.07 -13.16 -16.75
C GLY A 838 21.59 -12.90 -17.10
N PHE A 839 20.90 -12.05 -16.33
CA PHE A 839 19.46 -11.78 -16.48
C PHE A 839 19.18 -10.27 -16.57
N GLU A 840 19.34 -9.72 -17.77
CA GLU A 840 18.78 -8.40 -18.14
C GLU A 840 17.24 -8.47 -18.22
N PHE A 841 16.73 -9.58 -18.75
CA PHE A 841 15.32 -9.85 -18.99
C PHE A 841 14.80 -10.98 -18.10
N PHE A 842 13.49 -10.98 -17.80
CA PHE A 842 12.86 -12.13 -17.16
C PHE A 842 12.99 -13.39 -18.05
N PRO A 843 13.17 -14.59 -17.47
CA PRO A 843 13.23 -15.84 -18.22
C PRO A 843 12.09 -15.96 -19.22
N ASP A 844 12.39 -16.43 -20.42
CA ASP A 844 11.46 -16.61 -21.56
C ASP A 844 10.89 -15.31 -22.19
N THR A 845 11.18 -14.13 -21.64
CA THR A 845 10.70 -12.82 -22.15
C THR A 845 11.80 -12.03 -22.90
N LYS A 846 11.45 -10.82 -23.35
CA LYS A 846 12.39 -9.73 -23.69
C LYS A 846 12.13 -8.49 -22.82
N ALA A 847 11.51 -8.68 -21.65
CA ALA A 847 11.08 -7.63 -20.73
C ALA A 847 12.15 -7.37 -19.67
N ARG A 848 12.63 -6.14 -19.57
CA ARG A 848 13.72 -5.78 -18.63
C ARG A 848 13.21 -5.89 -17.20
N ILE A 849 13.98 -6.58 -16.34
CA ILE A 849 13.62 -6.82 -14.93
C ILE A 849 13.56 -5.51 -14.13
N LEU A 850 14.50 -4.60 -14.44
CA LEU A 850 14.61 -3.29 -13.82
C LEU A 850 13.55 -2.29 -14.31
N GLY A 851 12.69 -2.69 -15.24
CA GLY A 851 11.73 -1.81 -15.89
C GLY A 851 12.37 -0.79 -16.83
N THR A 852 11.50 0.08 -17.35
CA THR A 852 11.84 1.21 -18.21
C THR A 852 10.84 2.34 -17.95
N LYS A 853 11.33 3.53 -17.56
CA LYS A 853 10.47 4.72 -17.43
C LYS A 853 9.74 5.00 -18.76
N SER A 854 8.44 5.21 -18.71
CA SER A 854 7.66 5.64 -19.87
C SER A 854 7.79 7.16 -20.11
N ASP A 855 7.94 7.55 -21.37
CA ASP A 855 7.89 8.96 -21.81
C ASP A 855 6.46 9.43 -22.18
N TYR A 856 5.47 8.54 -22.12
CA TYR A 856 4.10 8.82 -22.58
C TYR A 856 2.99 8.44 -21.59
N LEU A 857 3.22 7.51 -20.67
CA LEU A 857 2.32 7.26 -19.55
C LEU A 857 2.66 8.22 -18.41
N PRO A 858 1.76 9.14 -18.02
CA PRO A 858 2.01 10.02 -16.89
C PRO A 858 2.00 9.21 -15.57
N PRO A 859 2.84 9.55 -14.58
CA PRO A 859 2.97 8.78 -13.34
C PRO A 859 1.65 8.48 -12.62
N ILE A 860 0.68 9.38 -12.68
CA ILE A 860 -0.67 9.23 -12.10
C ILE A 860 -1.40 7.93 -12.49
N LEU A 861 -1.07 7.30 -13.62
CA LEU A 861 -1.70 6.04 -14.07
C LEU A 861 -0.98 4.79 -13.55
N THR A 862 0.34 4.90 -13.40
CA THR A 862 1.28 3.81 -13.08
C THR A 862 1.78 3.85 -11.64
N THR A 863 1.34 4.83 -10.84
CA THR A 863 1.70 4.99 -9.42
C THR A 863 0.52 4.76 -8.50
#